data_AF-A0A256CGL5-F1
#
_entry.id   AF-A0A256CGL5-F1
#
_cell.length_a   1.000
_cell.length_b   1.000
_cell.length_c   1.000
_cell.angle_alpha   90.00
_cell.angle_beta   90.00
_cell.angle_gamma   90.00
#
_symmetry.space_group_name_H-M   'P 1'
#
loop_
_entity.id
_entity.type
_entity.pdbx_description
1 polymer ?
#
loop_
_entity_poly.entity_id
_entity_poly.type
_entity_poly.pdbx_seq_one_letter_code
_entity_poly.pdbx_strand_id
1 'polypeptide(L)'
;MALNRLLSMAKEKMLTVLEKSPQIDLPENNPPTILFFAISDSKERANVEIATGNDFEDAWQKGVEALKRWRLKNWLKPAWLRVEIVREVEALQWDEFQKRLARTKRSYFRYGISLTEDFKTALLEHELYGNAILYHSDSSVAVANERNLKSYTRRRFRRELSWPQSEDALIYRFKTYAVFTDGLESYEIEPEGRNSGYRIIDQWNHETVTEIIHKSTEYLAKQVKSNGFYHYGWFPCFDRPIPTYNALRHASSTYALLEGWEVCQKPEQKQAIDRALDYLEKELIKIEVLPSGEKAAFLVDVGDEIKLGGNAVSILAYAKYTEITGDQRYLELMEHLANGILFMQQEDGRYIHVLNYPDLSIKAENRTIYYDGEAAFGLMRLYGITKDPRWLASVEKAFDYFIANKHWEAHDHWQSYCVNELTLYNPDPKYYQFGLDNVRDHLDFVLNRITTFPTLLELMMAAERMISRMQEDKKVSHLLEGFDIDKFYRALEYRARYLMNGFFYPEVAMFFKNPRRILDGFFIRHHAFRVRIDDVEHYLSGFVAYRKYLEIARDSKDVVLDTSTVIGYLCYPKTPRRFREANRLAHELDSRGLTMLYFSYRDFEQKNNLFKGYRYSNKDWVEGFYPLPKYIDNAPPNNRGQREIYQDLQRSSQLLCHRLGNKDKVIGLLAKNKKLAPFLIESYPFTIDTLFDVLKEKDTVILKSKRSSQGRSVFLIRRENNIYSLSDGNDKEYFDRESAEIVLEEYQTPEWILQEYVKSLTVPDNKPFDIRVGVYRQNRNGEWAIANPYARIGNNEVTSNLARGGVARPGEEFLREQCLEQSSDILENLQFVSKIIAETLQDEYQFPIDALGIDYGVEDGNIYLFEVNTYPGMKGNMDQVVNLKVNYYQDLLSELRHFEI
;
A
#
# COMPACT_ATOMS: atom_id res chain seq x y z
N MET A 1 23.35 19.20 20.83
CA MET A 1 23.48 19.29 19.37
C MET A 1 23.86 20.72 18.98
N ALA A 2 24.60 20.91 17.89
CA ALA A 2 24.97 22.25 17.43
C ALA A 2 23.87 22.84 16.54
N LEU A 3 23.52 24.12 16.74
CA LEU A 3 22.55 24.85 15.91
C LEU A 3 22.88 24.75 14.41
N ASN A 4 24.18 24.78 14.07
CA ASN A 4 24.65 24.65 12.69
C ASN A 4 24.25 23.33 12.04
N ARG A 5 24.21 22.22 12.80
CA ARG A 5 23.80 20.91 12.28
C ARG A 5 22.31 20.90 11.94
N LEU A 6 21.47 21.41 12.84
CA LEU A 6 20.03 21.55 12.61
C LEU A 6 19.75 22.41 11.37
N LEU A 7 20.42 23.56 11.26
CA LEU A 7 20.29 24.45 10.11
C LEU A 7 20.71 23.78 8.80
N SER A 8 21.86 23.09 8.78
CA SER A 8 22.36 22.41 7.57
C SER A 8 21.36 21.37 7.07
N MET A 9 20.91 20.48 7.96
CA MET A 9 19.97 19.41 7.61
C MET A 9 18.61 19.94 7.19
N ALA A 10 18.10 20.96 7.88
CA ALA A 10 16.84 21.60 7.49
C ALA A 10 16.95 22.29 6.13
N LYS A 11 18.10 22.93 5.83
CA LYS A 11 18.30 23.59 4.53
C LYS A 11 18.31 22.60 3.39
N GLU A 12 19.11 21.55 3.54
CA GLU A 12 19.25 20.46 2.56
C GLU A 12 17.88 19.85 2.25
N LYS A 13 17.14 19.43 3.28
CA LYS A 13 15.80 18.86 3.08
C LYS A 13 14.82 19.86 2.45
N MET A 14 14.86 21.13 2.85
CA MET A 14 13.98 22.16 2.27
C MET A 14 14.27 22.37 0.78
N LEU A 15 15.55 22.36 0.37
CA LEU A 15 15.92 22.47 -1.04
C LEU A 15 15.37 21.29 -1.85
N THR A 16 15.49 20.06 -1.35
CA THR A 16 14.87 18.89 -1.99
C THR A 16 13.35 19.03 -2.13
N VAL A 17 12.67 19.54 -1.11
CA VAL A 17 11.22 19.80 -1.16
C VAL A 17 10.88 20.85 -2.22
N LEU A 18 11.69 21.91 -2.34
CA LEU A 18 11.48 22.97 -3.31
C LEU A 18 11.76 22.53 -4.74
N GLU A 19 12.75 21.68 -4.98
CA GLU A 19 13.10 21.15 -6.31
C GLU A 19 11.96 20.32 -6.93
N LYS A 20 11.26 19.54 -6.11
CA LYS A 20 10.14 18.70 -6.56
C LYS A 20 8.77 19.39 -6.55
N SER A 21 8.69 20.60 -5.99
CA SER A 21 7.43 21.32 -5.83
C SER A 21 7.25 22.39 -6.90
N PRO A 22 6.02 22.65 -7.37
CA PRO A 22 5.77 23.68 -8.39
C PRO A 22 6.20 25.04 -7.86
N GLN A 23 6.94 25.83 -8.64
CA GLN A 23 7.25 27.22 -8.31
C GLN A 23 5.98 28.06 -8.28
N ILE A 24 5.76 28.79 -7.19
CA ILE A 24 4.58 29.64 -7.00
C ILE A 24 5.07 31.02 -6.57
N ASP A 25 4.70 32.04 -7.35
CA ASP A 25 4.92 33.43 -7.00
C ASP A 25 3.79 33.90 -6.09
N LEU A 26 4.15 34.55 -5.00
CA LEU A 26 3.19 35.15 -4.07
C LEU A 26 2.62 36.45 -4.69
N PRO A 27 1.42 36.91 -4.24
CA PRO A 27 0.86 38.18 -4.69
C PRO A 27 1.87 39.34 -4.59
N GLU A 28 1.86 40.27 -5.57
CA GLU A 28 2.90 41.32 -5.73
C GLU A 28 3.16 42.16 -4.47
N ASN A 29 2.15 42.37 -3.63
CA ASN A 29 2.26 43.15 -2.39
C ASN A 29 2.84 42.35 -1.21
N ASN A 30 2.96 41.02 -1.32
CA ASN A 30 3.59 40.19 -0.31
C ASN A 30 5.12 40.12 -0.53
N PRO A 31 5.91 39.91 0.54
CA PRO A 31 7.34 39.62 0.37
C PRO A 31 7.54 38.40 -0.55
N PRO A 32 8.49 38.42 -1.51
CA PRO A 32 8.66 37.33 -2.48
C PRO A 32 8.93 35.97 -1.84
N THR A 33 9.72 35.94 -0.77
CA THR A 33 9.97 34.76 0.03
C THR A 33 9.72 35.03 1.50
N ILE A 34 8.94 34.16 2.14
CA ILE A 34 8.62 34.22 3.57
C ILE A 34 8.93 32.88 4.21
N LEU A 35 9.89 32.86 5.14
CA LEU A 35 10.29 31.70 5.91
C LEU A 35 9.93 31.84 7.38
N PHE A 36 9.52 30.73 8.00
CA PHE A 36 9.36 30.58 9.44
C PHE A 36 10.39 29.60 9.98
N PHE A 37 11.13 29.99 11.01
CA PHE A 37 12.07 29.13 11.73
C PHE A 37 11.56 28.90 13.14
N ALA A 38 10.97 27.72 13.40
CA ALA A 38 10.54 27.30 14.72
C ALA A 38 11.60 26.42 15.38
N ILE A 39 12.23 26.90 16.45
CA ILE A 39 13.30 26.21 17.18
C ILE A 39 12.86 25.88 18.62
N SER A 40 13.14 24.67 19.09
CA SER A 40 12.83 24.24 20.46
C SER A 40 13.98 23.45 21.07
N ASP A 41 14.06 23.48 22.41
CA ASP A 41 14.96 22.67 23.24
C ASP A 41 14.29 21.39 23.76
N SER A 42 13.10 21.04 23.25
CA SER A 42 12.19 19.97 23.68
C SER A 42 11.47 20.16 25.03
N LYS A 43 11.90 21.11 25.86
CA LYS A 43 11.33 21.36 27.19
C LYS A 43 10.34 22.51 27.18
N GLU A 44 10.64 23.54 26.39
CA GLU A 44 9.82 24.73 26.25
C GLU A 44 9.23 24.84 24.85
N ARG A 45 8.13 25.59 24.77
CA ARG A 45 7.47 25.93 23.51
C ARG A 45 8.47 26.55 22.54
N ALA A 46 8.39 26.15 21.27
CA ALA A 46 9.24 26.65 20.21
C ALA A 46 9.22 28.18 20.12
N ASN A 47 10.41 28.75 19.92
CA ASN A 47 10.57 30.12 19.47
C ASN A 47 10.45 30.13 17.95
N VAL A 48 9.55 30.94 17.41
CA VAL A 48 9.38 31.10 15.97
C VAL A 48 10.04 32.41 15.56
N GLU A 49 10.79 32.43 14.46
CA GLU A 49 11.30 33.64 13.81
C GLU A 49 10.74 33.72 12.38
N ILE A 50 10.43 34.92 11.91
CA ILE A 50 9.99 35.17 10.53
C ILE A 50 11.14 35.83 9.80
N ALA A 51 11.47 35.32 8.61
CA ALA A 51 12.48 35.92 7.74
C ALA A 51 11.90 36.12 6.34
N THR A 52 12.05 37.33 5.81
CA THR A 52 11.57 37.70 4.48
C THR A 52 12.74 38.13 3.60
N GLY A 53 12.72 37.74 2.34
CA GLY A 53 13.78 38.05 1.38
C GLY A 53 13.30 38.12 -0.05
N ASN A 54 14.19 38.61 -0.92
CA ASN A 54 13.94 38.67 -2.37
C ASN A 54 13.94 37.26 -2.99
N ASP A 55 14.69 36.34 -2.40
CA ASP A 55 14.79 34.94 -2.78
C ASP A 55 14.97 34.05 -1.54
N PHE A 56 15.07 32.73 -1.76
CA PHE A 56 15.28 31.73 -0.72
C PHE A 56 16.57 31.96 0.08
N GLU A 57 17.69 32.27 -0.56
CA GLU A 57 18.97 32.40 0.11
C GLU A 57 19.03 33.65 1.01
N ASP A 58 18.52 34.78 0.53
CA ASP A 58 18.40 36.01 1.30
C ASP A 58 17.50 35.81 2.53
N ALA A 59 16.31 35.22 2.35
CA ALA A 59 15.41 34.91 3.47
C ALA A 59 16.06 33.91 4.45
N TRP A 60 16.75 32.89 3.94
CA TRP A 60 17.40 31.87 4.76
C TRP A 60 18.51 32.47 5.63
N GLN A 61 19.39 33.30 5.06
CA GLN A 61 20.48 33.94 5.81
C GLN A 61 19.94 34.85 6.93
N LYS A 62 18.90 35.64 6.65
CA LYS A 62 18.22 36.46 7.67
C LYS A 62 17.64 35.61 8.80
N GLY A 63 17.05 34.46 8.47
CA GLY A 63 16.55 33.49 9.45
C GLY A 63 17.67 32.88 10.31
N VAL A 64 18.78 32.49 9.69
CA VAL A 64 19.98 31.99 10.38
C VAL A 64 20.52 33.03 11.36
N GLU A 65 20.62 34.30 10.95
CA GLU A 65 21.06 35.39 11.82
C GLU A 65 20.10 35.64 12.99
N ALA A 66 18.78 35.55 12.75
CA ALA A 66 17.79 35.62 13.81
C ALA A 66 17.97 34.49 14.84
N LEU A 67 18.15 33.24 14.39
CA LEU A 67 18.38 32.10 15.28
C LEU A 67 19.73 32.18 16.02
N LYS A 68 20.79 32.69 15.38
CA LYS A 68 22.08 32.96 16.05
C LYS A 68 21.91 33.98 17.17
N ARG A 69 21.19 35.09 16.94
CA ARG A 69 20.87 36.09 17.97
C ARG A 69 20.01 35.51 19.09
N TRP A 70 19.03 34.68 18.74
CA TRP A 70 18.21 33.95 19.73
C TRP A 70 19.10 33.04 20.59
N ARG A 71 20.03 32.29 19.97
CA ARG A 71 20.92 31.37 20.67
C ARG A 71 21.86 32.06 21.65
N LEU A 72 22.33 33.27 21.33
CA LEU A 72 23.13 34.08 22.27
C LEU A 72 22.36 34.48 23.53
N LYS A 73 21.03 34.58 23.45
CA LYS A 73 20.15 34.96 24.58
C LYS A 73 19.57 33.77 25.34
N ASN A 74 19.72 32.54 24.83
CA ASN A 74 19.10 31.34 25.38
C ASN A 74 20.15 30.27 25.68
N TRP A 75 20.26 29.89 26.96
CA TRP A 75 21.26 28.94 27.43
C TRP A 75 20.91 27.49 27.07
N LEU A 76 19.62 27.14 26.98
CA LEU A 76 19.15 25.80 26.63
C LEU A 76 19.56 25.40 25.21
N LYS A 77 20.11 24.19 25.08
CA LYS A 77 20.61 23.68 23.79
C LYS A 77 19.42 23.35 22.88
N PRO A 78 19.39 23.85 21.64
CA PRO A 78 18.34 23.48 20.70
C PRO A 78 18.40 21.98 20.40
N ALA A 79 17.23 21.36 20.35
CA ALA A 79 17.03 19.96 20.05
C ALA A 79 16.33 19.77 18.71
N TRP A 80 15.40 20.67 18.38
CA TRP A 80 14.51 20.52 17.24
C TRP A 80 14.44 21.82 16.44
N LEU A 81 14.41 21.69 15.11
CA LEU A 81 14.18 22.79 14.19
C LEU A 81 13.13 22.38 13.16
N ARG A 82 12.12 23.24 13.01
CA ARG A 82 11.15 23.18 11.92
C ARG A 82 11.28 24.45 11.09
N VAL A 83 11.41 24.31 9.78
CA VAL A 83 11.46 25.45 8.85
C VAL A 83 10.30 25.34 7.87
N GLU A 84 9.59 26.44 7.67
CA GLU A 84 8.45 26.49 6.74
C GLU A 84 8.62 27.64 5.75
N ILE A 85 8.18 27.43 4.52
CA ILE A 85 8.11 28.45 3.47
C ILE A 85 6.66 28.64 3.02
N VAL A 86 6.20 29.90 2.94
CA VAL A 86 4.85 30.22 2.45
C VAL A 86 4.75 29.93 0.96
N ARG A 87 3.64 29.31 0.54
CA ARG A 87 3.40 28.92 -0.87
C ARG A 87 2.05 29.36 -1.42
N GLU A 88 1.06 29.51 -0.55
CA GLU A 88 -0.27 29.96 -0.93
C GLU A 88 -0.71 31.03 0.05
N VAL A 89 -1.25 32.13 -0.46
CA VAL A 89 -1.82 33.22 0.33
C VAL A 89 -3.18 33.56 -0.26
N GLU A 90 -4.21 33.55 0.58
CA GLU A 90 -5.55 34.01 0.23
C GLU A 90 -5.93 35.17 1.14
N ALA A 91 -6.18 36.33 0.54
CA ALA A 91 -6.76 37.47 1.22
C ALA A 91 -8.27 37.26 1.38
N LEU A 92 -8.75 37.38 2.61
CA LEU A 92 -10.15 37.23 2.98
C LEU A 92 -10.63 38.47 3.72
N GLN A 93 -11.84 38.91 3.44
CA GLN A 93 -12.54 39.84 4.32
C GLN A 93 -12.80 39.17 5.67
N TRP A 94 -12.81 39.97 6.73
CA TRP A 94 -12.94 39.49 8.09
C TRP A 94 -14.25 38.74 8.32
N ASP A 95 -15.35 39.20 7.73
CA ASP A 95 -16.65 38.54 7.81
C ASP A 95 -16.63 37.14 7.16
N GLU A 96 -15.98 36.99 6.00
CA GLU A 96 -15.80 35.73 5.28
C GLU A 96 -14.90 34.78 6.07
N PHE A 97 -13.83 35.30 6.68
CA PHE A 97 -13.00 34.50 7.57
C PHE A 97 -13.79 33.97 8.77
N GLN A 98 -14.61 34.80 9.42
CA GLN A 98 -15.48 34.38 10.52
C GLN A 98 -16.49 33.31 10.08
N LYS A 99 -17.11 33.46 8.90
CA LYS A 99 -18.01 32.44 8.31
C LYS A 99 -17.29 31.11 8.09
N ARG A 100 -16.02 31.13 7.64
CA ARG A 100 -15.20 29.93 7.49
C ARG A 100 -14.84 29.28 8.83
N LEU A 101 -14.50 30.07 9.85
CA LEU A 101 -14.27 29.55 11.21
C LEU A 101 -15.53 28.86 11.76
N ALA A 102 -16.70 29.46 11.58
CA ALA A 102 -17.98 28.89 12.04
C ALA A 102 -18.34 27.55 11.36
N ARG A 103 -17.79 27.27 10.17
CA ARG A 103 -17.93 25.97 9.47
C ARG A 103 -16.79 24.98 9.78
N THR A 104 -15.78 25.41 10.52
CA THR A 104 -14.60 24.61 10.84
C THR A 104 -14.73 24.05 12.25
N LYS A 105 -14.61 22.72 12.41
CA LYS A 105 -14.62 22.10 13.74
C LYS A 105 -13.50 22.68 14.62
N ARG A 106 -13.76 22.82 15.92
CA ARG A 106 -12.78 23.32 16.90
C ARG A 106 -11.44 22.60 16.77
N SER A 107 -10.35 23.35 16.66
CA SER A 107 -8.97 22.85 16.47
C SER A 107 -8.68 22.18 15.11
N TYR A 108 -9.56 22.30 14.11
CA TYR A 108 -9.36 21.80 12.74
C TYR A 108 -9.16 22.93 11.71
N PHE A 109 -8.84 24.15 12.17
CA PHE A 109 -8.41 25.21 11.27
C PHE A 109 -6.96 24.98 10.84
N ARG A 110 -6.75 24.54 9.59
CA ARG A 110 -5.49 24.01 9.04
C ARG A 110 -4.71 25.03 8.20
N TYR A 111 -4.65 26.28 8.64
CA TYR A 111 -3.96 27.36 7.93
C TYR A 111 -3.20 28.24 8.92
N GLY A 112 -2.10 28.84 8.46
CA GLY A 112 -1.53 30.01 9.11
C GLY A 112 -2.37 31.26 8.81
N ILE A 113 -2.20 32.30 9.63
CA ILE A 113 -2.87 33.60 9.43
C ILE A 113 -1.89 34.75 9.58
N SER A 114 -2.04 35.79 8.77
CA SER A 114 -1.40 37.09 8.96
C SER A 114 -2.47 38.17 9.02
N LEU A 115 -2.34 39.09 9.98
CA LEU A 115 -3.20 40.28 10.10
C LEU A 115 -2.71 41.42 9.20
N THR A 116 -1.53 41.30 8.61
CA THR A 116 -0.91 42.30 7.75
C THR A 116 -0.37 41.67 6.46
N GLU A 117 -0.44 42.41 5.36
CA GLU A 117 0.02 41.97 4.04
C GLU A 117 1.55 41.79 3.96
N ASP A 118 2.29 42.43 4.87
CA ASP A 118 3.75 42.36 4.96
C ASP A 118 4.27 41.14 5.75
N PHE A 119 3.37 40.28 6.26
CA PHE A 119 3.68 39.07 7.03
C PHE A 119 4.52 39.27 8.30
N LYS A 120 4.77 40.50 8.76
CA LYS A 120 5.57 40.77 9.98
C LYS A 120 4.93 40.24 11.26
N THR A 121 3.61 40.01 11.24
CA THR A 121 2.83 39.52 12.38
C THR A 121 2.11 38.21 12.10
N ALA A 122 2.62 37.44 11.12
CA ALA A 122 2.05 36.16 10.74
C ALA A 122 2.24 35.07 11.82
N LEU A 123 1.24 34.21 11.94
CA LEU A 123 1.17 33.10 12.89
C LEU A 123 0.98 31.79 12.13
N LEU A 124 1.81 30.79 12.42
CA LEU A 124 1.66 29.43 11.89
C LEU A 124 0.40 28.75 12.43
N GLU A 125 -0.13 27.76 11.70
CA GLU A 125 -1.21 26.87 12.16
C GLU A 125 -0.92 26.36 13.59
N HIS A 126 0.33 25.91 13.81
CA HIS A 126 0.78 25.32 15.05
C HIS A 126 0.84 26.32 16.21
N GLU A 127 1.17 27.58 15.91
CA GLU A 127 1.09 28.66 16.89
C GLU A 127 -0.36 28.94 17.30
N LEU A 128 -1.30 28.88 16.35
CA LEU A 128 -2.72 29.12 16.60
C LEU A 128 -3.31 28.10 17.56
N TYR A 129 -3.17 26.80 17.28
CA TYR A 129 -3.73 25.78 18.16
C TYR A 129 -2.91 25.61 19.46
N GLY A 130 -1.58 25.73 19.40
CA GLY A 130 -0.72 25.57 20.57
C GLY A 130 -0.96 26.64 21.64
N ASN A 131 -1.44 27.82 21.22
CA ASN A 131 -1.83 28.93 22.09
C ASN A 131 -3.36 29.08 22.25
N ALA A 132 -4.17 28.18 21.69
CA ALA A 132 -5.63 28.25 21.74
C ALA A 132 -6.19 29.60 21.22
N ILE A 133 -5.63 30.14 20.13
CA ILE A 133 -6.00 31.45 19.55
C ILE A 133 -7.35 31.39 18.84
N LEU A 134 -7.70 30.23 18.26
CA LEU A 134 -8.99 29.97 17.60
C LEU A 134 -9.86 29.00 18.42
N TYR A 135 -9.96 29.23 19.73
CA TYR A 135 -10.59 28.31 20.69
C TYR A 135 -11.47 29.02 21.72
N HIS A 136 -12.64 28.42 21.97
CA HIS A 136 -13.46 28.62 23.16
C HIS A 136 -14.01 27.28 23.66
N SER A 137 -14.16 27.12 24.98
CA SER A 137 -14.50 25.82 25.60
C SER A 137 -15.96 25.40 25.38
N ASP A 138 -16.85 26.39 25.29
CA ASP A 138 -18.29 26.28 25.08
C ASP A 138 -18.69 26.17 23.60
N SER A 139 -17.74 26.30 22.67
CA SER A 139 -17.99 26.14 21.23
C SER A 139 -17.44 24.81 20.69
N SER A 140 -18.16 24.22 19.72
CA SER A 140 -17.73 23.03 18.98
C SER A 140 -16.98 23.37 17.69
N VAL A 141 -16.95 24.65 17.29
CA VAL A 141 -16.31 25.19 16.09
C VAL A 141 -15.09 26.06 16.44
N ALA A 142 -14.29 26.42 15.45
CA ALA A 142 -13.18 27.34 15.63
C ALA A 142 -13.73 28.75 15.89
N VAL A 143 -13.19 29.45 16.91
CA VAL A 143 -13.68 30.77 17.30
C VAL A 143 -12.51 31.66 17.70
N ALA A 144 -12.43 32.86 17.13
CA ALA A 144 -11.41 33.85 17.43
C ALA A 144 -11.38 34.21 18.93
N ASN A 145 -10.22 34.08 19.57
CA ASN A 145 -10.04 34.36 21.00
C ASN A 145 -9.13 35.57 21.22
N GLU A 146 -9.74 36.72 21.50
CA GLU A 146 -9.07 38.01 21.68
C GLU A 146 -8.02 37.99 22.82
N ARG A 147 -8.36 37.36 23.95
CA ARG A 147 -7.45 37.28 25.10
C ARG A 147 -6.20 36.46 24.79
N ASN A 148 -6.37 35.33 24.12
CA ASN A 148 -5.25 34.45 23.78
C ASN A 148 -4.39 35.05 22.67
N LEU A 149 -5.00 35.72 21.67
CA LEU A 149 -4.26 36.48 20.65
C LEU A 149 -3.36 37.53 21.32
N LYS A 150 -3.94 38.44 22.12
CA LYS A 150 -3.19 39.49 22.84
C LYS A 150 -2.06 38.91 23.69
N SER A 151 -2.36 37.87 24.48
CA SER A 151 -1.39 37.23 25.37
C SER A 151 -0.22 36.60 24.61
N TYR A 152 -0.50 35.93 23.48
CA TYR A 152 0.55 35.30 22.70
C TYR A 152 1.38 36.31 21.93
N THR A 153 0.75 37.26 21.24
CA THR A 153 1.47 38.23 20.40
C THR A 153 2.32 39.18 21.24
N ARG A 154 1.89 39.53 22.47
CA ARG A 154 2.72 40.29 23.41
C ARG A 154 4.04 39.56 23.70
N ARG A 155 4.02 38.23 23.79
CA ARG A 155 5.23 37.42 23.98
C ARG A 155 6.03 37.26 22.69
N ARG A 156 5.34 36.94 21.58
CA ARG A 156 5.91 36.60 20.27
C ARG A 156 6.50 37.78 19.51
N PHE A 157 5.82 38.93 19.53
CA PHE A 157 6.14 40.14 18.76
C PHE A 157 6.43 41.37 19.63
N ARG A 158 6.37 41.24 20.96
CA ARG A 158 6.46 42.38 21.91
C ARG A 158 5.37 43.44 21.68
N ARG A 159 4.26 43.04 21.05
CA ARG A 159 3.09 43.90 20.75
C ARG A 159 1.79 43.11 20.88
N GLU A 160 0.77 43.74 21.42
CA GLU A 160 -0.59 43.20 21.40
C GLU A 160 -1.25 43.44 20.05
N LEU A 161 -1.76 42.36 19.46
CA LEU A 161 -2.62 42.40 18.29
C LEU A 161 -4.06 42.17 18.74
N SER A 162 -5.00 42.71 17.99
CA SER A 162 -6.45 42.53 18.19
C SER A 162 -7.05 42.04 16.88
N TRP A 163 -8.15 41.30 16.94
CA TRP A 163 -8.89 40.95 15.74
C TRP A 163 -9.46 42.20 15.05
N PRO A 164 -9.63 42.19 13.71
CA PRO A 164 -10.24 43.31 13.00
C PRO A 164 -11.63 43.67 13.53
N GLN A 165 -11.97 44.95 13.46
CA GLN A 165 -13.27 45.48 13.89
C GLN A 165 -14.22 45.71 12.72
N SER A 166 -13.69 45.97 11.52
CA SER A 166 -14.47 46.18 10.30
C SER A 166 -14.61 44.87 9.52
N GLU A 167 -15.79 44.64 8.96
CA GLU A 167 -16.12 43.41 8.20
C GLU A 167 -15.28 43.28 6.92
N ASP A 168 -14.96 44.40 6.28
CA ASP A 168 -14.17 44.49 5.05
C ASP A 168 -12.65 44.43 5.28
N ALA A 169 -12.20 44.43 6.54
CA ALA A 169 -10.79 44.37 6.85
C ALA A 169 -10.19 43.03 6.39
N LEU A 170 -9.03 43.09 5.74
CA LEU A 170 -8.39 41.90 5.19
C LEU A 170 -7.61 41.11 6.24
N ILE A 171 -7.76 39.80 6.19
CA ILE A 171 -6.90 38.82 6.84
C ILE A 171 -6.32 37.88 5.77
N TYR A 172 -5.06 37.51 5.91
CA TYR A 172 -4.36 36.68 4.94
C TYR A 172 -4.20 35.29 5.55
N ARG A 173 -4.88 34.29 5.00
CA ARG A 173 -4.60 32.90 5.38
C ARG A 173 -3.58 32.30 4.43
N PHE A 174 -2.76 31.38 4.93
CA PHE A 174 -1.69 30.82 4.11
C PHE A 174 -1.39 29.35 4.39
N LYS A 175 -0.80 28.71 3.39
CA LYS A 175 -0.22 27.36 3.44
C LYS A 175 1.29 27.41 3.25
N THR A 176 1.95 26.36 3.73
CA THR A 176 3.40 26.25 3.72
C THR A 176 3.87 24.89 3.22
N TYR A 177 5.06 24.86 2.62
CA TYR A 177 5.89 23.66 2.67
C TYR A 177 6.76 23.71 3.92
N ALA A 178 6.97 22.58 4.56
CA ALA A 178 7.68 22.52 5.82
C ALA A 178 8.60 21.31 5.92
N VAL A 179 9.71 21.49 6.63
CA VAL A 179 10.63 20.42 7.01
C VAL A 179 10.91 20.47 8.50
N PHE A 180 11.20 19.32 9.08
CA PHE A 180 11.56 19.17 10.49
C PHE A 180 12.86 18.38 10.61
N THR A 181 13.71 18.72 11.57
CA THR A 181 14.86 17.91 11.96
C THR A 181 15.06 17.94 13.47
N ASP A 182 15.37 16.77 14.03
CA ASP A 182 15.91 16.62 15.39
C ASP A 182 17.44 16.59 15.40
N GLY A 183 18.04 16.83 14.24
CA GLY A 183 19.45 16.79 13.89
C GLY A 183 20.09 15.42 13.93
N LEU A 184 19.31 14.35 14.03
CA LEU A 184 19.71 13.01 13.61
C LEU A 184 19.11 12.70 12.24
N GLU A 185 17.82 12.98 12.08
CA GLU A 185 17.04 12.77 10.86
C GLU A 185 16.38 14.07 10.38
N SER A 186 15.96 14.10 9.12
CA SER A 186 15.18 15.21 8.56
C SER A 186 13.96 14.69 7.81
N TYR A 187 12.82 15.34 8.04
CA TYR A 187 11.52 14.91 7.57
C TYR A 187 10.86 16.04 6.81
N GLU A 188 10.24 15.68 5.69
CA GLU A 188 9.28 16.55 5.03
C GLU A 188 7.93 16.45 5.74
N ILE A 189 7.23 17.57 5.82
CA ILE A 189 5.92 17.66 6.46
C ILE A 189 4.84 17.65 5.38
N GLU A 190 3.79 16.87 5.61
CA GLU A 190 2.61 16.83 4.73
C GLU A 190 2.02 18.25 4.59
N PRO A 191 1.98 18.83 3.38
CA PRO A 191 1.62 20.23 3.19
C PRO A 191 0.11 20.46 3.16
N GLU A 192 -0.67 19.45 2.77
CA GLU A 192 -2.10 19.60 2.50
C GLU A 192 -2.95 18.40 2.93
N GLY A 193 -4.25 18.48 2.64
CA GLY A 193 -5.20 17.44 2.99
C GLY A 193 -5.41 17.26 4.49
N ARG A 194 -5.96 16.10 4.86
CA ARG A 194 -6.31 15.79 6.25
C ARG A 194 -5.07 15.52 7.11
N ASN A 195 -4.03 14.94 6.50
CA ASN A 195 -2.77 14.56 7.14
C ASN A 195 -1.81 15.74 7.37
N SER A 196 -2.18 16.97 6.99
CA SER A 196 -1.25 18.11 7.00
C SER A 196 -0.57 18.37 8.36
N GLY A 197 0.66 18.89 8.32
CA GLY A 197 1.30 19.48 9.50
C GLY A 197 2.11 18.53 10.40
N TYR A 198 2.18 17.24 10.09
CA TYR A 198 3.20 16.31 10.63
C TYR A 198 3.97 15.63 9.47
N ARG A 199 5.04 14.90 9.78
CA ARG A 199 5.89 14.26 8.76
C ARG A 199 5.12 13.40 7.77
N ILE A 200 5.58 13.37 6.52
CA ILE A 200 5.16 12.36 5.54
C ILE A 200 5.62 10.99 6.06
N ILE A 201 4.70 10.02 6.00
CA ILE A 201 4.96 8.63 6.35
C ILE A 201 4.90 7.83 5.05
N ASP A 202 6.08 7.58 4.49
CA ASP A 202 6.23 6.88 3.20
C ASP A 202 5.86 5.41 3.32
N GLN A 203 6.32 4.77 4.41
CA GLN A 203 6.06 3.37 4.69
C GLN A 203 5.08 3.23 5.86
N TRP A 204 3.97 2.52 5.62
CA TRP A 204 3.02 2.16 6.66
C TRP A 204 3.01 0.64 6.83
N ASN A 205 4.07 0.14 7.45
CA ASN A 205 4.36 -1.30 7.57
C ASN A 205 4.50 -1.72 9.03
N HIS A 206 4.83 -3.00 9.22
CA HIS A 206 4.97 -3.63 10.52
C HIS A 206 6.01 -2.90 11.40
N GLU A 207 7.14 -2.48 10.81
CA GLU A 207 8.25 -1.82 11.49
C GLU A 207 7.85 -0.43 11.99
N THR A 208 7.22 0.39 11.13
CA THR A 208 6.72 1.72 11.50
C THR A 208 5.67 1.62 12.61
N VAL A 209 4.71 0.69 12.49
CA VAL A 209 3.69 0.48 13.53
C VAL A 209 4.32 0.01 14.84
N THR A 210 5.31 -0.87 14.77
CA THR A 210 6.06 -1.33 15.96
C THR A 210 6.75 -0.16 16.66
N GLU A 211 7.38 0.76 15.92
CA GLU A 211 8.00 1.95 16.51
C GLU A 211 6.96 2.83 17.25
N ILE A 212 5.77 3.02 16.67
CA ILE A 212 4.69 3.78 17.30
C ILE A 212 4.19 3.09 18.57
N ILE A 213 4.06 1.76 18.58
CA ILE A 213 3.73 0.98 19.79
C ILE A 213 4.80 1.19 20.86
N HIS A 214 6.08 1.10 20.52
CA HIS A 214 7.18 1.33 21.47
C HIS A 214 7.12 2.71 22.13
N LYS A 215 6.93 3.75 21.31
CA LYS A 215 6.83 5.14 21.74
C LYS A 215 5.63 5.38 22.66
N SER A 216 4.44 4.94 22.26
CA SER A 216 3.21 5.14 23.01
C SER A 216 3.12 4.28 24.28
N THR A 217 3.69 3.07 24.28
CA THR A 217 3.79 2.22 25.48
C THR A 217 4.72 2.86 26.50
N GLU A 218 5.87 3.41 26.06
CA GLU A 218 6.77 4.15 26.93
C GLU A 218 6.13 5.44 27.47
N TYR A 219 5.34 6.16 26.66
CA TYR A 219 4.56 7.30 27.12
C TYR A 219 3.59 6.90 28.24
N LEU A 220 2.82 5.83 28.04
CA LEU A 220 1.79 5.38 28.98
C LEU A 220 2.41 4.88 30.29
N ALA A 221 3.50 4.11 30.23
CA ALA A 221 4.25 3.68 31.41
C ALA A 221 4.75 4.85 32.25
N LYS A 222 5.22 5.94 31.62
CA LYS A 222 5.66 7.17 32.31
C LYS A 222 4.53 7.92 33.01
N GLN A 223 3.26 7.64 32.67
CA GLN A 223 2.13 8.22 33.38
C GLN A 223 1.89 7.52 34.73
N VAL A 224 2.38 6.29 34.94
CA VAL A 224 2.24 5.58 36.22
C VAL A 224 3.20 6.16 37.26
N LYS A 225 2.63 6.73 38.33
CA LYS A 225 3.41 7.31 39.43
C LYS A 225 4.09 6.21 40.27
N SER A 226 4.91 6.64 41.21
CA SER A 226 5.59 5.74 42.16
C SER A 226 4.63 4.96 43.07
N ASN A 227 3.40 5.46 43.28
CA ASN A 227 2.37 4.77 44.05
C ASN A 227 1.41 3.93 43.19
N GLY A 228 1.67 3.77 41.89
CA GLY A 228 0.80 3.01 40.97
C GLY A 228 -0.36 3.80 40.36
N PHE A 229 -0.74 4.95 40.92
CA PHE A 229 -1.76 5.81 40.35
C PHE A 229 -1.27 6.52 39.09
N TYR A 230 -2.15 6.74 38.10
CA TYR A 230 -1.77 7.43 36.86
C TYR A 230 -1.80 8.97 36.99
N HIS A 231 -0.91 9.65 36.30
CA HIS A 231 -1.21 10.98 35.76
C HIS A 231 -2.34 10.83 34.74
N TYR A 232 -3.57 11.19 35.13
CA TYR A 232 -4.78 10.89 34.34
C TYR A 232 -4.77 11.51 32.94
N GLY A 233 -4.18 12.68 32.80
CA GLY A 233 -4.02 13.34 31.51
C GLY A 233 -3.69 14.83 31.62
N TRP A 234 -3.58 15.46 30.46
CA TRP A 234 -3.04 16.81 30.29
C TRP A 234 -3.85 17.62 29.27
N PHE A 235 -3.97 18.92 29.53
CA PHE A 235 -4.37 19.94 28.56
C PHE A 235 -3.10 20.63 28.01
N PRO A 236 -2.60 20.23 26.83
CA PRO A 236 -1.23 20.58 26.42
C PRO A 236 -1.00 22.07 26.12
N CYS A 237 -2.04 22.79 25.69
CA CYS A 237 -1.93 24.21 25.36
C CYS A 237 -1.43 25.05 26.54
N PHE A 238 -1.72 24.61 27.77
CA PHE A 238 -1.39 25.34 29.00
C PHE A 238 -0.59 24.52 30.02
N ASP A 239 -0.20 23.28 29.69
CA ASP A 239 0.44 22.31 30.59
C ASP A 239 -0.31 22.15 31.92
N ARG A 240 -1.63 21.90 31.83
CA ARG A 240 -2.49 21.69 33.01
C ARG A 240 -2.87 20.23 33.15
N PRO A 241 -2.76 19.63 34.34
CA PRO A 241 -3.29 18.30 34.58
C PRO A 241 -4.82 18.32 34.52
N ILE A 242 -5.42 17.20 34.12
CA ILE A 242 -6.86 17.00 34.22
C ILE A 242 -7.20 16.71 35.70
N PRO A 243 -8.13 17.47 36.32
CA PRO A 243 -8.36 17.42 37.76
C PRO A 243 -9.29 16.29 38.23
N THR A 244 -9.70 15.40 37.31
CA THR A 244 -10.61 14.29 37.59
C THR A 244 -9.90 12.96 37.47
N TYR A 245 -10.46 11.92 38.08
CA TYR A 245 -10.01 10.55 37.90
C TYR A 245 -11.19 9.63 37.60
N ASN A 246 -10.93 8.54 36.89
CA ASN A 246 -11.91 7.49 36.62
C ASN A 246 -11.20 6.15 36.81
N ALA A 247 -11.64 5.38 37.82
CA ALA A 247 -11.06 4.10 38.18
C ALA A 247 -11.15 3.07 37.05
N LEU A 248 -12.25 3.05 36.28
CA LEU A 248 -12.39 2.17 35.10
C LEU A 248 -11.24 2.41 34.11
N ARG A 249 -10.89 3.68 33.87
CA ARG A 249 -9.79 4.04 32.97
C ARG A 249 -8.40 3.69 33.52
N HIS A 250 -8.26 3.55 34.84
CA HIS A 250 -7.02 3.00 35.42
C HIS A 250 -6.81 1.56 34.93
N ALA A 251 -7.84 0.72 35.09
CA ALA A 251 -7.79 -0.69 34.73
C ALA A 251 -7.65 -0.88 33.22
N SER A 252 -8.48 -0.20 32.42
CA SER A 252 -8.45 -0.35 30.96
C SER A 252 -7.13 0.15 30.33
N SER A 253 -6.57 1.26 30.83
CA SER A 253 -5.26 1.74 30.35
C SER A 253 -4.12 0.84 30.81
N THR A 254 -4.25 0.15 31.95
CA THR A 254 -3.27 -0.86 32.39
C THR A 254 -3.35 -2.12 31.53
N TYR A 255 -4.54 -2.52 31.08
CA TYR A 255 -4.72 -3.56 30.06
C TYR A 255 -4.00 -3.22 28.75
N ALA A 256 -4.20 -2.01 28.20
CA ALA A 256 -3.46 -1.60 26.99
C ALA A 256 -1.94 -1.50 27.22
N LEU A 257 -1.50 -1.09 28.42
CA LEU A 257 -0.08 -1.06 28.77
C LEU A 257 0.54 -2.46 28.77
N LEU A 258 -0.20 -3.48 29.22
CA LEU A 258 0.19 -4.89 29.12
C LEU A 258 0.28 -5.36 27.66
N GLU A 259 -0.68 -4.97 26.81
CA GLU A 259 -0.62 -5.27 25.37
C GLU A 259 0.59 -4.65 24.68
N GLY A 260 0.91 -3.39 25.01
CA GLY A 260 2.13 -2.74 24.53
C GLY A 260 3.40 -3.43 25.06
N TRP A 261 3.41 -3.82 26.34
CA TRP A 261 4.56 -4.51 26.94
C TRP A 261 4.79 -5.91 26.36
N GLU A 262 3.73 -6.64 25.96
CA GLU A 262 3.85 -7.91 25.23
C GLU A 262 4.74 -7.77 23.98
N VAL A 263 4.66 -6.62 23.31
CA VAL A 263 5.48 -6.29 22.13
C VAL A 263 6.86 -5.75 22.54
N CYS A 264 6.92 -4.83 23.49
CA CYS A 264 8.14 -4.07 23.79
C CYS A 264 9.11 -4.77 24.75
N GLN A 265 8.57 -5.53 25.71
CA GLN A 265 9.29 -6.29 26.74
C GLN A 265 10.34 -5.48 27.56
N LYS A 266 10.15 -4.17 27.76
CA LYS A 266 11.10 -3.36 28.57
C LYS A 266 10.87 -3.54 30.09
N PRO A 267 11.92 -3.65 30.92
CA PRO A 267 11.79 -3.81 32.37
C PRO A 267 11.05 -2.67 33.08
N GLU A 268 11.27 -1.42 32.64
CA GLU A 268 10.67 -0.24 33.27
C GLU A 268 9.15 -0.20 33.05
N GLN A 269 8.68 -0.72 31.91
CA GLN A 269 7.26 -0.86 31.61
C GLN A 269 6.64 -1.91 32.53
N LYS A 270 7.29 -3.08 32.71
CA LYS A 270 6.83 -4.11 33.65
C LYS A 270 6.72 -3.58 35.08
N GLN A 271 7.71 -2.83 35.55
CA GLN A 271 7.65 -2.20 36.87
C GLN A 271 6.49 -1.21 37.00
N ALA A 272 6.16 -0.47 35.94
CA ALA A 272 5.00 0.42 35.93
C ALA A 272 3.69 -0.36 35.98
N ILE A 273 3.56 -1.42 35.18
CA ILE A 273 2.43 -2.35 35.18
C ILE A 273 2.20 -2.91 36.59
N ASP A 274 3.24 -3.42 37.24
CA ASP A 274 3.13 -4.04 38.56
C ASP A 274 2.60 -3.05 39.61
N ARG A 275 3.10 -1.80 39.59
CA ARG A 275 2.57 -0.76 40.48
C ARG A 275 1.12 -0.42 40.18
N ALA A 276 0.73 -0.34 38.91
CA ALA A 276 -0.65 -0.04 38.52
C ALA A 276 -1.61 -1.16 38.96
N LEU A 277 -1.26 -2.43 38.69
CA LEU A 277 -2.07 -3.58 39.12
C LEU A 277 -2.18 -3.68 40.65
N ASP A 278 -1.09 -3.41 41.37
CA ASP A 278 -1.09 -3.35 42.84
C ASP A 278 -2.02 -2.24 43.37
N TYR A 279 -2.01 -1.06 42.75
CA TYR A 279 -2.92 0.02 43.13
C TYR A 279 -4.37 -0.33 42.84
N LEU A 280 -4.64 -0.96 41.69
CA LEU A 280 -5.96 -1.43 41.32
C LEU A 280 -6.51 -2.43 42.36
N GLU A 281 -5.71 -3.43 42.74
CA GLU A 281 -6.09 -4.46 43.72
C GLU A 281 -6.32 -3.88 45.11
N LYS A 282 -5.35 -3.11 45.63
CA LYS A 282 -5.31 -2.73 47.05
C LYS A 282 -6.19 -1.52 47.35
N GLU A 283 -6.29 -0.58 46.41
CA GLU A 283 -6.92 0.71 46.67
C GLU A 283 -8.31 0.82 46.03
N LEU A 284 -8.47 0.37 44.77
CA LEU A 284 -9.68 0.63 43.98
C LEU A 284 -10.71 -0.52 44.02
N ILE A 285 -10.26 -1.77 44.20
CA ILE A 285 -11.16 -2.93 44.27
C ILE A 285 -11.54 -3.19 45.73
N LYS A 286 -12.83 -3.44 45.97
CA LYS A 286 -13.40 -3.81 47.27
C LYS A 286 -14.09 -5.17 47.17
N ILE A 287 -13.86 -6.03 48.15
CA ILE A 287 -14.47 -7.36 48.24
C ILE A 287 -15.63 -7.28 49.24
N GLU A 288 -16.81 -7.70 48.80
CA GLU A 288 -18.05 -7.72 49.57
C GLU A 288 -18.63 -9.14 49.62
N VAL A 289 -19.48 -9.39 50.63
CA VAL A 289 -20.26 -10.63 50.73
C VAL A 289 -21.67 -10.37 50.22
N LEU A 290 -22.05 -11.05 49.14
CA LEU A 290 -23.37 -10.94 48.52
C LEU A 290 -24.46 -11.51 49.44
N PRO A 291 -25.76 -11.17 49.21
CA PRO A 291 -26.87 -11.78 49.93
C PRO A 291 -26.93 -13.32 49.84
N SER A 292 -26.34 -13.91 48.80
CA SER A 292 -26.20 -15.37 48.64
C SER A 292 -25.16 -16.00 49.59
N GLY A 293 -24.32 -15.19 50.24
CA GLY A 293 -23.16 -15.62 51.03
C GLY A 293 -21.87 -15.77 50.24
N GLU A 294 -21.92 -15.59 48.92
CA GLU A 294 -20.73 -15.64 48.04
C GLU A 294 -19.94 -14.34 48.11
N LYS A 295 -18.62 -14.44 47.92
CA LYS A 295 -17.75 -13.26 47.79
C LYS A 295 -17.80 -12.72 46.36
N ALA A 296 -17.96 -11.41 46.24
CA ALA A 296 -17.82 -10.66 45.01
C ALA A 296 -16.87 -9.49 45.21
N ALA A 297 -16.24 -9.04 44.13
CA ALA A 297 -15.39 -7.86 44.13
C ALA A 297 -15.94 -6.81 43.17
N PHE A 298 -15.73 -5.54 43.52
CA PHE A 298 -16.20 -4.40 42.75
C PHE A 298 -15.11 -3.35 42.63
N LEU A 299 -14.93 -2.83 41.41
CA LEU A 299 -14.14 -1.63 41.19
C LEU A 299 -14.98 -0.41 41.61
N VAL A 300 -14.56 0.27 42.68
CA VAL A 300 -15.24 1.44 43.22
C VAL A 300 -14.60 2.70 42.64
N ASP A 301 -15.38 3.46 41.87
CA ASP A 301 -14.95 4.72 41.27
C ASP A 301 -15.14 5.90 42.23
N VAL A 302 -14.59 7.06 41.86
CA VAL A 302 -14.78 8.31 42.59
C VAL A 302 -16.28 8.62 42.73
N GLY A 303 -16.72 8.89 43.96
CA GLY A 303 -18.14 9.15 44.27
C GLY A 303 -18.91 7.89 44.66
N ASP A 304 -18.21 6.84 45.10
CA ASP A 304 -18.77 5.58 45.62
C ASP A 304 -19.74 4.91 44.64
N GLU A 305 -19.37 4.92 43.35
CA GLU A 305 -20.09 4.26 42.27
C GLU A 305 -19.37 2.99 41.82
N ILE A 306 -20.14 1.91 41.66
CA ILE A 306 -19.69 0.70 40.97
C ILE A 306 -20.24 0.74 39.56
N LYS A 307 -19.37 0.73 38.56
CA LYS A 307 -19.73 0.66 37.15
C LYS A 307 -19.43 -0.75 36.65
N LEU A 308 -20.41 -1.39 36.01
CA LEU A 308 -20.29 -2.75 35.45
C LEU A 308 -18.98 -2.94 34.68
N GLY A 309 -18.71 -2.01 33.75
CA GLY A 309 -17.51 -2.01 32.92
C GLY A 309 -16.20 -2.01 33.72
N GLY A 310 -16.19 -1.42 34.92
CA GLY A 310 -15.04 -1.36 35.83
C GLY A 310 -14.55 -2.74 36.28
N ASN A 311 -15.47 -3.59 36.71
CA ASN A 311 -15.15 -4.99 37.03
C ASN A 311 -14.58 -5.72 35.82
N ALA A 312 -15.22 -5.51 34.66
CA ALA A 312 -14.88 -6.21 33.45
C ALA A 312 -13.48 -5.86 32.93
N VAL A 313 -13.15 -4.58 32.81
CA VAL A 313 -11.81 -4.15 32.36
C VAL A 313 -10.72 -4.47 33.40
N SER A 314 -11.09 -4.62 34.68
CA SER A 314 -10.16 -5.12 35.71
C SER A 314 -9.82 -6.59 35.47
N ILE A 315 -10.82 -7.42 35.15
CA ILE A 315 -10.60 -8.81 34.72
C ILE A 315 -9.72 -8.84 33.46
N LEU A 316 -9.96 -7.96 32.46
CA LEU A 316 -9.12 -7.91 31.26
C LEU A 316 -7.65 -7.65 31.59
N ALA A 317 -7.36 -6.68 32.46
CA ALA A 317 -5.99 -6.36 32.88
C ALA A 317 -5.31 -7.55 33.59
N TYR A 318 -5.97 -8.16 34.57
CA TYR A 318 -5.40 -9.31 35.29
C TYR A 318 -5.29 -10.56 34.41
N ALA A 319 -6.28 -10.82 33.55
CA ALA A 319 -6.26 -11.94 32.62
C ALA A 319 -5.09 -11.80 31.63
N LYS A 320 -4.87 -10.60 31.09
CA LYS A 320 -3.74 -10.33 30.20
C LYS A 320 -2.40 -10.48 30.92
N TYR A 321 -2.29 -10.00 32.17
CA TYR A 321 -1.09 -10.22 32.99
C TYR A 321 -0.80 -11.71 33.19
N THR A 322 -1.80 -12.50 33.57
CA THR A 322 -1.67 -13.94 33.74
C THR A 322 -1.30 -14.65 32.43
N GLU A 323 -1.92 -14.27 31.30
CA GLU A 323 -1.63 -14.84 29.98
C GLU A 323 -0.16 -14.67 29.58
N ILE A 324 0.39 -13.47 29.74
CA ILE A 324 1.75 -13.15 29.22
C ILE A 324 2.88 -13.44 30.23
N THR A 325 2.57 -13.58 31.52
CA THR A 325 3.58 -13.87 32.56
C THR A 325 3.51 -15.30 33.10
N GLY A 326 2.37 -15.98 32.96
CA GLY A 326 2.08 -17.24 33.63
C GLY A 326 1.79 -17.12 35.13
N ASP A 327 1.82 -15.92 35.71
CA ASP A 327 1.56 -15.69 37.14
C ASP A 327 0.05 -15.69 37.43
N GLN A 328 -0.36 -16.58 38.33
CA GLN A 328 -1.75 -16.88 38.65
C GLN A 328 -2.27 -16.17 39.91
N ARG A 329 -1.50 -15.26 40.51
CA ARG A 329 -1.88 -14.62 41.79
C ARG A 329 -3.24 -13.92 41.80
N TYR A 330 -3.71 -13.45 40.64
CA TYR A 330 -4.96 -12.70 40.51
C TYR A 330 -6.17 -13.56 40.15
N LEU A 331 -6.04 -14.89 40.05
CA LEU A 331 -7.16 -15.77 39.67
C LEU A 331 -8.34 -15.66 40.64
N GLU A 332 -8.09 -15.69 41.96
CA GLU A 332 -9.14 -15.57 42.97
C GLU A 332 -9.86 -14.21 42.90
N LEU A 333 -9.09 -13.12 42.73
CA LEU A 333 -9.66 -11.78 42.57
C LEU A 333 -10.51 -11.66 41.30
N MET A 334 -10.06 -12.23 40.17
CA MET A 334 -10.83 -12.27 38.94
C MET A 334 -12.14 -13.05 39.08
N GLU A 335 -12.13 -14.17 39.81
CA GLU A 335 -13.36 -14.90 40.14
C GLU A 335 -14.34 -14.05 40.95
N HIS A 336 -13.85 -13.33 41.98
CA HIS A 336 -14.70 -12.41 42.74
C HIS A 336 -15.24 -11.25 41.88
N LEU A 337 -14.42 -10.67 40.99
CA LEU A 337 -14.88 -9.62 40.06
C LEU A 337 -15.95 -10.16 39.09
N ALA A 338 -15.79 -11.40 38.62
CA ALA A 338 -16.74 -12.07 37.74
C ALA A 338 -18.06 -12.39 38.46
N ASN A 339 -18.00 -12.82 39.73
CA ASN A 339 -19.19 -12.93 40.58
C ASN A 339 -19.92 -11.58 40.73
N GLY A 340 -19.18 -10.48 40.82
CA GLY A 340 -19.75 -9.13 40.81
C GLY A 340 -20.48 -8.80 39.50
N ILE A 341 -19.95 -9.23 38.35
CA ILE A 341 -20.64 -9.09 37.05
C ILE A 341 -21.92 -9.94 37.01
N LEU A 342 -21.88 -11.19 37.50
CA LEU A 342 -23.05 -12.06 37.56
C LEU A 342 -24.14 -11.49 38.48
N PHE A 343 -23.76 -10.92 39.61
CA PHE A 343 -24.69 -10.23 40.52
C PHE A 343 -25.43 -9.07 39.81
N MET A 344 -24.78 -8.43 38.83
CA MET A 344 -25.35 -7.36 38.03
C MET A 344 -26.11 -7.87 36.79
N GLN A 345 -26.12 -9.18 36.49
CA GLN A 345 -26.86 -9.77 35.38
C GLN A 345 -28.28 -10.18 35.79
N GLN A 346 -29.26 -9.87 34.95
CA GLN A 346 -30.67 -10.18 35.16
C GLN A 346 -31.06 -11.56 34.60
N GLU A 347 -32.27 -12.02 34.92
CA GLU A 347 -32.80 -13.30 34.48
C GLU A 347 -32.96 -13.41 32.95
N ASP A 348 -33.16 -12.31 32.24
CA ASP A 348 -33.29 -12.24 30.79
C ASP A 348 -31.95 -12.07 30.05
N GLY A 349 -30.84 -11.94 30.78
CA GLY A 349 -29.49 -11.73 30.23
C GLY A 349 -29.01 -10.28 30.19
N ARG A 350 -29.90 -9.31 30.45
CA ARG A 350 -29.57 -7.89 30.56
C ARG A 350 -28.61 -7.63 31.73
N TYR A 351 -27.73 -6.65 31.61
CA TYR A 351 -26.93 -6.17 32.76
C TYR A 351 -27.49 -4.90 33.39
N ILE A 352 -27.26 -4.73 34.69
CA ILE A 352 -27.40 -3.47 35.42
C ILE A 352 -26.08 -2.71 35.33
N HIS A 353 -26.12 -1.42 34.99
CA HIS A 353 -24.91 -0.68 34.64
C HIS A 353 -24.21 -0.05 35.84
N VAL A 354 -24.95 0.42 36.85
CA VAL A 354 -24.37 1.15 37.99
C VAL A 354 -25.04 0.80 39.30
N LEU A 355 -24.23 0.46 40.32
CA LEU A 355 -24.64 0.31 41.71
C LEU A 355 -24.05 1.42 42.59
N ASN A 356 -24.69 1.68 43.72
CA ASN A 356 -24.09 2.44 44.82
C ASN A 356 -23.16 1.52 45.63
N TYR A 357 -22.07 2.08 46.15
CA TYR A 357 -21.25 1.45 47.17
C TYR A 357 -21.45 2.19 48.51
N PRO A 358 -21.49 1.50 49.67
CA PRO A 358 -21.28 0.05 49.86
C PRO A 358 -22.54 -0.82 49.82
N ASP A 359 -23.75 -0.24 49.72
CA ASP A 359 -24.99 -1.02 49.89
C ASP A 359 -25.42 -1.86 48.68
N LEU A 360 -24.73 -1.71 47.54
CA LEU A 360 -24.98 -2.41 46.27
C LEU A 360 -26.38 -2.18 45.69
N SER A 361 -27.08 -1.13 46.13
CA SER A 361 -28.37 -0.73 45.57
C SER A 361 -28.21 -0.24 44.13
N ILE A 362 -29.22 -0.49 43.29
CA ILE A 362 -29.20 -0.05 41.90
C ILE A 362 -29.20 1.48 41.85
N LYS A 363 -28.17 2.06 41.26
CA LYS A 363 -28.08 3.51 41.00
C LYS A 363 -28.62 3.87 39.62
N ALA A 364 -28.27 3.07 38.62
CA ALA A 364 -28.79 3.21 37.26
C ALA A 364 -28.81 1.85 36.56
N GLU A 365 -29.99 1.46 36.08
CA GLU A 365 -30.14 0.23 35.29
C GLU A 365 -29.38 0.33 33.98
N ASN A 366 -29.46 1.47 33.28
CA ASN A 366 -28.75 1.72 32.03
C ASN A 366 -27.98 3.06 32.09
N ARG A 367 -26.73 3.04 31.65
CA ARG A 367 -25.88 4.24 31.53
C ARG A 367 -25.24 4.39 30.15
N THR A 368 -24.69 3.30 29.62
CA THR A 368 -23.96 3.26 28.36
C THR A 368 -23.81 1.83 27.88
N ILE A 369 -24.10 1.58 26.60
CA ILE A 369 -24.05 0.24 25.99
C ILE A 369 -22.65 -0.40 26.02
N TYR A 370 -21.59 0.41 26.10
CA TYR A 370 -20.21 -0.08 26.23
C TYR A 370 -20.01 -1.03 27.42
N TYR A 371 -20.75 -0.83 28.52
CA TYR A 371 -20.60 -1.68 29.70
C TYR A 371 -21.04 -3.12 29.44
N ASP A 372 -22.03 -3.32 28.56
CA ASP A 372 -22.50 -4.65 28.18
C ASP A 372 -21.41 -5.43 27.46
N GLY A 373 -20.77 -4.79 26.47
CA GLY A 373 -19.66 -5.37 25.72
C GLY A 373 -18.43 -5.62 26.60
N GLU A 374 -18.07 -4.65 27.45
CA GLU A 374 -16.95 -4.78 28.40
C GLU A 374 -17.18 -5.99 29.32
N ALA A 375 -18.35 -6.11 29.95
CA ALA A 375 -18.72 -7.22 30.86
C ALA A 375 -18.61 -8.58 30.20
N ALA A 376 -19.26 -8.74 29.04
CA ALA A 376 -19.24 -10.00 28.31
C ALA A 376 -17.82 -10.35 27.86
N PHE A 377 -17.03 -9.37 27.40
CA PHE A 377 -15.64 -9.60 26.98
C PHE A 377 -14.74 -10.02 28.16
N GLY A 378 -14.86 -9.35 29.31
CA GLY A 378 -14.14 -9.69 30.54
C GLY A 378 -14.38 -11.15 30.96
N LEU A 379 -15.64 -11.58 30.98
CA LEU A 379 -16.01 -12.96 31.27
C LEU A 379 -15.45 -13.96 30.24
N MET A 380 -15.48 -13.64 28.95
CA MET A 380 -14.88 -14.50 27.92
C MET A 380 -13.37 -14.66 28.09
N ARG A 381 -12.64 -13.59 28.44
CA ARG A 381 -11.20 -13.68 28.72
C ARG A 381 -10.92 -14.53 29.95
N LEU A 382 -11.73 -14.43 31.01
CA LEU A 382 -11.61 -15.29 32.18
C LEU A 382 -11.93 -16.76 31.86
N TYR A 383 -12.96 -17.02 31.04
CA TYR A 383 -13.27 -18.36 30.53
C TYR A 383 -12.11 -18.95 29.72
N GLY A 384 -11.44 -18.11 28.92
CA GLY A 384 -10.21 -18.46 28.20
C GLY A 384 -9.16 -19.13 29.09
N ILE A 385 -9.03 -18.66 30.33
CA ILE A 385 -8.05 -19.11 31.33
C ILE A 385 -8.59 -20.26 32.19
N THR A 386 -9.79 -20.10 32.77
CA THR A 386 -10.32 -21.00 33.82
C THR A 386 -11.11 -22.18 33.28
N LYS A 387 -11.70 -22.04 32.09
CA LYS A 387 -12.67 -23.00 31.51
C LYS A 387 -13.89 -23.28 32.39
N ASP A 388 -14.20 -22.40 33.36
CA ASP A 388 -15.39 -22.52 34.19
C ASP A 388 -16.65 -22.21 33.35
N PRO A 389 -17.58 -23.18 33.19
CA PRO A 389 -18.75 -23.01 32.33
C PRO A 389 -19.71 -21.90 32.76
N ARG A 390 -19.65 -21.43 34.02
CA ARG A 390 -20.49 -20.32 34.51
C ARG A 390 -20.30 -19.05 33.67
N TRP A 391 -19.06 -18.75 33.29
CA TRP A 391 -18.72 -17.54 32.55
C TRP A 391 -19.23 -17.58 31.12
N LEU A 392 -19.03 -18.72 30.43
CA LEU A 392 -19.54 -18.90 29.06
C LEU A 392 -21.07 -18.83 29.03
N ALA A 393 -21.75 -19.51 29.95
CA ALA A 393 -23.21 -19.50 30.03
C ALA A 393 -23.77 -18.08 30.27
N SER A 394 -23.11 -17.28 31.12
CA SER A 394 -23.49 -15.88 31.34
C SER A 394 -23.33 -15.03 30.07
N VAL A 395 -22.25 -15.23 29.31
CA VAL A 395 -22.01 -14.51 28.05
C VAL A 395 -23.02 -14.91 26.97
N GLU A 396 -23.32 -16.20 26.82
CA GLU A 396 -24.34 -16.68 25.86
C GLU A 396 -25.70 -16.06 26.16
N LYS A 397 -26.08 -16.02 27.44
CA LYS A 397 -27.31 -15.38 27.90
C LYS A 397 -27.35 -13.87 27.59
N ALA A 398 -26.22 -13.18 27.78
CA ALA A 398 -26.10 -11.76 27.44
C ALA A 398 -26.21 -11.55 25.92
N PHE A 399 -25.57 -12.39 25.10
CA PHE A 399 -25.64 -12.29 23.64
C PHE A 399 -27.03 -12.61 23.10
N ASP A 400 -27.78 -13.53 23.70
CA ASP A 400 -29.18 -13.76 23.34
C ASP A 400 -30.01 -12.49 23.55
N TYR A 401 -29.80 -11.78 24.66
CA TYR A 401 -30.41 -10.47 24.91
C TYR A 401 -29.93 -9.41 23.90
N PHE A 402 -28.61 -9.32 23.63
CA PHE A 402 -28.03 -8.36 22.68
C PHE A 402 -28.58 -8.55 21.27
N ILE A 403 -28.74 -9.80 20.84
CA ILE A 403 -29.28 -10.15 19.53
C ILE A 403 -30.76 -9.77 19.48
N ALA A 404 -31.55 -10.13 20.50
CA ALA A 404 -32.98 -9.81 20.56
C ALA A 404 -33.23 -8.29 20.52
N ASN A 405 -32.31 -7.49 21.06
CA ASN A 405 -32.41 -6.03 21.15
C ASN A 405 -31.56 -5.27 20.11
N LYS A 406 -31.00 -5.95 19.11
CA LYS A 406 -30.22 -5.35 18.00
C LYS A 406 -29.05 -4.47 18.44
N HIS A 407 -28.32 -4.89 19.47
CA HIS A 407 -27.22 -4.09 20.02
C HIS A 407 -26.11 -3.76 19.01
N TRP A 408 -25.97 -4.54 17.93
CA TRP A 408 -25.02 -4.30 16.84
C TRP A 408 -25.23 -2.95 16.13
N GLU A 409 -26.42 -2.34 16.20
CA GLU A 409 -26.70 -1.00 15.64
C GLU A 409 -25.88 0.11 16.34
N ALA A 410 -25.32 -0.16 17.52
CA ALA A 410 -24.44 0.75 18.22
C ALA A 410 -22.99 0.76 17.69
N HIS A 411 -22.61 -0.23 16.87
CA HIS A 411 -21.26 -0.38 16.31
C HIS A 411 -20.16 -0.40 17.39
N ASP A 412 -20.39 -1.16 18.46
CA ASP A 412 -19.49 -1.19 19.62
C ASP A 412 -18.31 -2.16 19.43
N HIS A 413 -17.10 -1.61 19.54
CA HIS A 413 -15.86 -2.38 19.56
C HIS A 413 -15.76 -3.41 20.70
N TRP A 414 -16.31 -3.16 21.90
CA TRP A 414 -16.25 -4.12 23.00
C TRP A 414 -17.10 -5.37 22.74
N GLN A 415 -18.31 -5.17 22.22
CA GLN A 415 -19.14 -6.27 21.72
C GLN A 415 -18.43 -7.03 20.58
N SER A 416 -17.72 -6.32 19.70
CA SER A 416 -16.91 -6.94 18.65
C SER A 416 -15.75 -7.79 19.19
N TYR A 417 -15.04 -7.31 20.23
CA TYR A 417 -14.03 -8.11 20.91
C TYR A 417 -14.64 -9.38 21.52
N CYS A 418 -15.77 -9.23 22.23
CA CYS A 418 -16.42 -10.37 22.87
C CYS A 418 -16.91 -11.41 21.86
N VAL A 419 -17.63 -11.00 20.81
CA VAL A 419 -18.18 -11.95 19.83
C VAL A 419 -17.07 -12.68 19.05
N ASN A 420 -15.94 -12.00 18.81
CA ASN A 420 -14.76 -12.63 18.25
C ASN A 420 -14.20 -13.74 19.16
N GLU A 421 -14.20 -13.57 20.49
CA GLU A 421 -13.80 -14.64 21.42
C GLU A 421 -14.88 -15.72 21.56
N LEU A 422 -16.15 -15.34 21.66
CA LEU A 422 -17.29 -16.26 21.82
C LEU A 422 -17.33 -17.29 20.69
N THR A 423 -17.14 -16.84 19.44
CA THR A 423 -17.14 -17.70 18.26
C THR A 423 -15.99 -18.73 18.23
N LEU A 424 -14.94 -18.58 19.06
CA LEU A 424 -13.90 -19.61 19.21
C LEU A 424 -14.38 -20.82 20.02
N TYR A 425 -15.37 -20.63 20.90
CA TYR A 425 -15.86 -21.65 21.82
C TYR A 425 -17.26 -22.14 21.47
N ASN A 426 -18.11 -21.26 20.95
CA ASN A 426 -19.43 -21.59 20.43
C ASN A 426 -19.59 -21.01 19.00
N PRO A 427 -19.40 -21.83 17.95
CA PRO A 427 -19.47 -21.39 16.56
C PRO A 427 -20.91 -21.35 16.01
N ASP A 428 -21.90 -20.98 16.82
CA ASP A 428 -23.28 -20.78 16.36
C ASP A 428 -23.33 -19.63 15.32
N PRO A 429 -23.90 -19.85 14.12
CA PRO A 429 -24.04 -18.82 13.08
C PRO A 429 -24.62 -17.48 13.56
N LYS A 430 -25.50 -17.46 14.57
CA LYS A 430 -26.12 -16.22 15.07
C LYS A 430 -25.09 -15.23 15.64
N TYR A 431 -24.00 -15.73 16.23
CA TYR A 431 -22.95 -14.87 16.78
C TYR A 431 -22.07 -14.28 15.68
N TYR A 432 -21.74 -15.05 14.65
CA TYR A 432 -21.04 -14.53 13.47
C TYR A 432 -21.87 -13.45 12.76
N GLN A 433 -23.18 -13.69 12.60
CA GLN A 433 -24.10 -12.71 12.02
C GLN A 433 -24.13 -11.41 12.83
N PHE A 434 -24.24 -11.50 14.16
CA PHE A 434 -24.14 -10.33 15.05
C PHE A 434 -22.85 -9.55 14.82
N GLY A 435 -21.69 -10.23 14.78
CA GLY A 435 -20.40 -9.60 14.56
C GLY A 435 -20.27 -8.93 13.19
N LEU A 436 -20.83 -9.53 12.14
CA LEU A 436 -20.87 -8.92 10.80
C LEU A 436 -21.75 -7.68 10.77
N ASP A 437 -22.95 -7.75 11.34
CA ASP A 437 -23.89 -6.64 11.33
C ASP A 437 -23.40 -5.44 12.16
N ASN A 438 -22.55 -5.69 13.16
CA ASN A 438 -21.88 -4.65 13.94
C ASN A 438 -20.95 -3.77 13.09
N VAL A 439 -20.48 -4.24 11.92
CA VAL A 439 -19.60 -3.46 11.02
C VAL A 439 -20.19 -3.18 9.64
N ARG A 440 -21.12 -4.01 9.15
CA ARG A 440 -21.67 -4.00 7.78
C ARG A 440 -22.09 -2.61 7.30
N ASP A 441 -22.96 -1.95 8.07
CA ASP A 441 -23.52 -0.65 7.70
C ASP A 441 -22.70 0.54 8.21
N HIS A 442 -21.51 0.28 8.78
CA HIS A 442 -20.65 1.30 9.37
C HIS A 442 -19.44 1.69 8.51
N LEU A 443 -19.15 0.96 7.43
CA LEU A 443 -17.92 1.13 6.64
C LEU A 443 -17.77 2.54 6.03
N ASP A 444 -18.86 3.17 5.58
CA ASP A 444 -18.81 4.54 5.06
C ASP A 444 -18.51 5.56 6.15
N PHE A 445 -19.03 5.33 7.36
CA PHE A 445 -18.68 6.15 8.50
C PHE A 445 -17.19 6.00 8.82
N VAL A 446 -16.67 4.77 8.83
CA VAL A 446 -15.24 4.49 9.05
C VAL A 446 -14.36 5.16 7.99
N LEU A 447 -14.72 5.17 6.72
CA LEU A 447 -13.93 5.83 5.67
C LEU A 447 -14.02 7.37 5.75
N ASN A 448 -15.22 7.91 5.96
CA ASN A 448 -15.45 9.35 5.84
C ASN A 448 -15.20 10.13 7.14
N ARG A 449 -15.03 9.45 8.28
CA ARG A 449 -14.83 10.11 9.58
C ARG A 449 -13.55 10.94 9.61
N ILE A 450 -13.73 12.26 9.74
CA ILE A 450 -12.64 13.25 9.80
C ILE A 450 -11.91 13.31 11.15
N THR A 451 -12.51 12.82 12.24
CA THR A 451 -11.82 12.69 13.52
C THR A 451 -11.07 11.37 13.56
N THR A 452 -10.01 11.28 14.36
CA THR A 452 -9.24 10.05 14.54
C THR A 452 -10.12 8.90 15.01
N PHE A 453 -10.86 9.09 16.12
CA PHE A 453 -11.81 8.11 16.69
C PHE A 453 -11.17 6.71 16.80
N PRO A 454 -10.24 6.51 17.75
CA PRO A 454 -9.36 5.34 17.78
C PRO A 454 -10.07 3.99 17.89
N THR A 455 -11.22 3.94 18.58
CA THR A 455 -12.01 2.72 18.72
C THR A 455 -12.54 2.17 17.39
N LEU A 456 -12.54 2.95 16.30
CA LEU A 456 -12.85 2.41 14.97
C LEU A 456 -11.79 1.42 14.50
N LEU A 457 -10.50 1.63 14.81
CA LEU A 457 -9.48 0.65 14.45
C LEU A 457 -9.67 -0.63 15.27
N GLU A 458 -9.97 -0.50 16.56
CA GLU A 458 -10.26 -1.65 17.43
C GLU A 458 -11.46 -2.46 16.93
N LEU A 459 -12.57 -1.80 16.58
CA LEU A 459 -13.74 -2.43 15.96
C LEU A 459 -13.35 -3.20 14.70
N MET A 460 -12.61 -2.57 13.79
CA MET A 460 -12.20 -3.19 12.54
C MET A 460 -11.25 -4.36 12.77
N MET A 461 -10.31 -4.26 13.72
CA MET A 461 -9.39 -5.36 14.02
C MET A 461 -10.08 -6.55 14.69
N ALA A 462 -11.07 -6.31 15.55
CA ALA A 462 -11.87 -7.38 16.14
C ALA A 462 -12.71 -8.10 15.07
N ALA A 463 -13.33 -7.33 14.16
CA ALA A 463 -14.09 -7.88 13.05
C ALA A 463 -13.21 -8.62 12.03
N GLU A 464 -12.00 -8.13 11.73
CA GLU A 464 -11.07 -8.73 10.78
C GLU A 464 -10.72 -10.17 11.19
N ARG A 465 -10.37 -10.40 12.46
CA ARG A 465 -10.04 -11.74 12.96
C ARG A 465 -11.21 -12.72 12.81
N MET A 466 -12.43 -12.24 13.04
CA MET A 466 -13.63 -13.05 12.88
C MET A 466 -13.91 -13.35 11.40
N ILE A 467 -13.87 -12.33 10.54
CA ILE A 467 -14.08 -12.45 9.09
C ILE A 467 -13.05 -13.40 8.46
N SER A 468 -11.78 -13.27 8.81
CA SER A 468 -10.71 -14.15 8.33
C SER A 468 -10.98 -15.62 8.69
N ARG A 469 -11.46 -15.92 9.91
CA ARG A 469 -11.92 -17.28 10.28
C ARG A 469 -13.15 -17.73 9.48
N MET A 470 -14.10 -16.83 9.25
CA MET A 470 -15.32 -17.15 8.48
C MET A 470 -15.00 -17.51 7.03
N GLN A 471 -13.98 -16.89 6.42
CA GLN A 471 -13.55 -17.21 5.06
C GLN A 471 -12.98 -18.64 4.95
N GLU A 472 -12.37 -19.15 6.02
CA GLU A 472 -11.78 -20.49 6.08
C GLU A 472 -12.77 -21.57 6.51
N ASP A 473 -13.84 -21.22 7.24
CA ASP A 473 -14.85 -22.16 7.71
C ASP A 473 -16.07 -22.25 6.78
N LYS A 474 -16.15 -23.36 6.03
CA LYS A 474 -17.27 -23.66 5.11
C LYS A 474 -18.66 -23.69 5.77
N LYS A 475 -18.75 -23.85 7.10
CA LYS A 475 -20.04 -23.86 7.81
C LYS A 475 -20.67 -22.47 7.91
N VAL A 476 -19.84 -21.42 7.94
CA VAL A 476 -20.29 -20.04 8.18
C VAL A 476 -19.87 -19.07 7.07
N SER A 477 -19.04 -19.50 6.11
CA SER A 477 -18.59 -18.67 4.99
C SER A 477 -19.73 -18.08 4.15
N HIS A 478 -20.87 -18.77 4.07
CA HIS A 478 -22.07 -18.28 3.39
C HIS A 478 -22.64 -16.99 3.99
N LEU A 479 -22.37 -16.68 5.27
CA LEU A 479 -22.81 -15.43 5.91
C LEU A 479 -22.08 -14.20 5.35
N LEU A 480 -20.94 -14.40 4.66
CA LEU A 480 -20.21 -13.32 4.00
C LEU A 480 -20.81 -12.95 2.63
N GLU A 481 -21.79 -13.70 2.12
CA GLU A 481 -22.46 -13.35 0.87
C GLU A 481 -23.12 -11.96 0.97
N GLY A 482 -22.75 -11.07 0.05
CA GLY A 482 -23.21 -9.67 0.03
C GLY A 482 -22.47 -8.73 1.00
N PHE A 483 -21.48 -9.20 1.76
CA PHE A 483 -20.60 -8.34 2.54
C PHE A 483 -19.44 -7.83 1.67
N ASP A 484 -19.24 -6.51 1.64
CA ASP A 484 -18.19 -5.87 0.83
C ASP A 484 -16.82 -5.98 1.54
N ILE A 485 -16.17 -7.12 1.35
CA ILE A 485 -14.85 -7.44 1.93
C ILE A 485 -13.79 -6.43 1.50
N ASP A 486 -13.79 -6.00 0.23
CA ASP A 486 -12.80 -5.06 -0.28
C ASP A 486 -12.96 -3.67 0.35
N LYS A 487 -14.20 -3.21 0.55
CA LYS A 487 -14.48 -1.96 1.28
C LYS A 487 -14.09 -2.08 2.75
N PHE A 488 -14.32 -3.24 3.38
CA PHE A 488 -13.90 -3.48 4.76
C PHE A 488 -12.38 -3.31 4.93
N TYR A 489 -11.57 -4.01 4.13
CA TYR A 489 -10.11 -3.89 4.24
C TYR A 489 -9.61 -2.50 3.85
N ARG A 490 -10.20 -1.86 2.85
CA ARG A 490 -9.88 -0.46 2.51
C ARG A 490 -10.16 0.49 3.68
N ALA A 491 -11.27 0.30 4.37
CA ALA A 491 -11.64 1.10 5.55
C ALA A 491 -10.69 0.85 6.72
N LEU A 492 -10.28 -0.40 6.96
CA LEU A 492 -9.33 -0.81 7.99
C LEU A 492 -7.97 -0.15 7.76
N GLU A 493 -7.40 -0.32 6.57
CA GLU A 493 -6.08 0.21 6.18
C GLU A 493 -6.07 1.75 6.23
N TYR A 494 -7.11 2.38 5.68
CA TYR A 494 -7.27 3.84 5.74
C TYR A 494 -7.32 4.32 7.20
N ARG A 495 -8.11 3.65 8.06
CA ARG A 495 -8.27 4.04 9.46
C ARG A 495 -6.97 3.88 10.24
N ALA A 496 -6.27 2.76 10.06
CA ALA A 496 -4.98 2.51 10.69
C ALA A 496 -3.98 3.66 10.42
N ARG A 497 -3.82 4.04 9.14
CA ARG A 497 -2.94 5.17 8.76
C ARG A 497 -3.47 6.51 9.29
N TYR A 498 -4.77 6.74 9.22
CA TYR A 498 -5.38 8.03 9.56
C TYR A 498 -5.21 8.40 11.04
N LEU A 499 -5.08 7.42 11.94
CA LEU A 499 -4.88 7.65 13.37
C LEU A 499 -3.60 8.45 13.70
N MET A 500 -2.61 8.50 12.80
CA MET A 500 -1.40 9.32 13.01
C MET A 500 -1.67 10.83 13.10
N ASN A 501 -2.85 11.29 12.67
CA ASN A 501 -3.34 12.65 12.93
C ASN A 501 -3.57 12.99 14.41
N GLY A 502 -3.55 11.98 15.28
CA GLY A 502 -3.69 12.08 16.73
C GLY A 502 -2.40 11.81 17.50
N PHE A 503 -1.23 11.72 16.86
CA PHE A 503 0.04 11.41 17.54
C PHE A 503 0.92 12.64 17.76
N PHE A 504 1.52 12.76 18.95
CA PHE A 504 2.46 13.84 19.26
C PHE A 504 3.87 13.56 18.76
N TYR A 505 4.07 13.77 17.47
CA TYR A 505 5.42 13.89 16.92
C TYR A 505 6.16 15.12 17.46
N PRO A 506 7.51 15.12 17.49
CA PRO A 506 8.31 16.28 17.87
C PRO A 506 7.90 17.58 17.16
N GLU A 507 7.67 17.54 15.85
CA GLU A 507 7.27 18.68 15.02
C GLU A 507 5.89 19.25 15.36
N VAL A 508 5.06 18.51 16.08
CA VAL A 508 3.75 18.96 16.57
C VAL A 508 3.85 19.37 18.04
N ALA A 509 4.48 18.53 18.86
CA ALA A 509 4.62 18.73 20.31
C ALA A 509 5.36 20.02 20.64
N MET A 510 6.34 20.43 19.81
CA MET A 510 7.18 21.61 20.05
C MET A 510 6.41 22.93 20.20
N PHE A 511 5.17 23.01 19.70
CA PHE A 511 4.34 24.22 19.79
C PHE A 511 3.47 24.30 21.07
N PHE A 512 3.46 23.26 21.89
CA PHE A 512 2.71 23.24 23.15
C PHE A 512 3.52 23.75 24.33
N LYS A 513 2.89 23.89 25.50
CA LYS A 513 3.54 24.58 26.64
C LYS A 513 4.74 23.79 27.20
N ASN A 514 4.65 22.46 27.17
CA ASN A 514 5.68 21.54 27.67
C ASN A 514 5.79 20.34 26.72
N PRO A 515 6.58 20.44 25.63
CA PRO A 515 6.61 19.43 24.57
C PRO A 515 7.01 18.04 25.08
N ARG A 516 8.05 17.95 25.92
CA ARG A 516 8.54 16.68 26.47
C ARG A 516 7.48 15.89 27.25
N ARG A 517 6.50 16.56 27.85
CA ARG A 517 5.46 15.89 28.66
C ARG A 517 4.44 15.13 27.82
N ILE A 518 4.23 15.54 26.57
CA ILE A 518 3.18 15.03 25.69
C ILE A 518 3.74 14.24 24.50
N LEU A 519 5.05 14.40 24.24
CA LEU A 519 5.76 13.70 23.18
C LEU A 519 5.46 12.20 23.22
N ASP A 520 5.24 11.62 22.05
CA ASP A 520 4.94 10.19 21.86
C ASP A 520 3.59 9.71 22.45
N GLY A 521 2.78 10.62 22.99
CA GLY A 521 1.39 10.34 23.39
C GLY A 521 0.40 10.55 22.25
N PHE A 522 -0.82 10.03 22.42
CA PHE A 522 -1.95 10.28 21.54
C PHE A 522 -2.91 11.34 22.10
N PHE A 523 -3.58 12.07 21.21
CA PHE A 523 -4.48 13.16 21.58
C PHE A 523 -5.79 13.17 20.80
N ILE A 524 -6.79 13.84 21.38
CA ILE A 524 -8.05 14.14 20.72
C ILE A 524 -8.09 15.62 20.33
N ARG A 525 -7.90 15.90 19.03
CA ARG A 525 -7.74 17.24 18.47
C ARG A 525 -8.89 18.20 18.85
N HIS A 526 -10.14 17.77 18.65
CA HIS A 526 -11.32 18.59 18.95
C HIS A 526 -11.59 18.77 20.45
N HIS A 527 -10.86 18.08 21.33
CA HIS A 527 -10.84 18.33 22.77
C HIS A 527 -9.60 19.15 23.16
N ALA A 528 -9.23 20.14 22.34
CA ALA A 528 -8.05 20.97 22.56
C ALA A 528 -6.74 20.17 22.69
N PHE A 529 -6.57 19.16 21.83
CA PHE A 529 -5.41 18.26 21.85
C PHE A 529 -5.20 17.56 23.21
N ARG A 530 -6.28 17.38 23.98
CA ARG A 530 -6.24 16.64 25.25
C ARG A 530 -5.56 15.29 25.06
N VAL A 531 -4.70 14.95 26.02
CA VAL A 531 -4.15 13.61 26.21
C VAL A 531 -4.72 13.05 27.51
N ARG A 532 -5.39 11.92 27.45
CA ARG A 532 -5.77 11.12 28.62
C ARG A 532 -5.22 9.71 28.47
N ILE A 533 -5.07 9.01 29.59
CA ILE A 533 -4.64 7.60 29.56
C ILE A 533 -5.55 6.74 28.67
N ASP A 534 -6.86 6.96 28.70
CA ASP A 534 -7.80 6.24 27.82
C ASP A 534 -7.78 6.72 26.37
N ASP A 535 -7.39 7.98 26.13
CA ASP A 535 -7.12 8.44 24.76
C ASP A 535 -5.88 7.73 24.21
N VAL A 536 -4.92 7.27 25.03
CA VAL A 536 -3.72 6.55 24.58
C VAL A 536 -3.99 5.06 24.47
N GLU A 537 -4.72 4.50 25.43
CA GLU A 537 -5.20 3.11 25.48
C GLU A 537 -5.80 2.65 24.15
N HIS A 538 -6.86 3.32 23.68
CA HIS A 538 -7.58 2.89 22.47
C HIS A 538 -6.71 2.93 21.20
N TYR A 539 -5.77 3.88 21.09
CA TYR A 539 -4.82 3.88 19.97
C TYR A 539 -3.82 2.74 20.10
N LEU A 540 -3.29 2.52 21.32
CA LEU A 540 -2.29 1.49 21.58
C LEU A 540 -2.85 0.09 21.31
N SER A 541 -4.01 -0.25 21.88
CA SER A 541 -4.68 -1.54 21.66
C SER A 541 -5.01 -1.75 20.18
N GLY A 542 -5.55 -0.73 19.51
CA GLY A 542 -5.80 -0.78 18.06
C GLY A 542 -4.53 -1.04 17.24
N PHE A 543 -3.41 -0.37 17.56
CA PHE A 543 -2.15 -0.58 16.86
C PHE A 543 -1.48 -1.91 17.20
N VAL A 544 -1.56 -2.40 18.43
CA VAL A 544 -1.08 -3.75 18.78
C VAL A 544 -1.83 -4.81 17.99
N ALA A 545 -3.15 -4.69 17.89
CA ALA A 545 -3.97 -5.59 17.08
C ALA A 545 -3.62 -5.49 15.58
N TYR A 546 -3.47 -4.26 15.06
CA TYR A 546 -3.08 -4.02 13.67
C TYR A 546 -1.67 -4.53 13.35
N ARG A 547 -0.70 -4.37 14.26
CA ARG A 547 0.64 -4.96 14.13
C ARG A 547 0.56 -6.48 13.99
N LYS A 548 -0.26 -7.15 14.82
CA LYS A 548 -0.46 -8.61 14.72
C LYS A 548 -1.06 -9.01 13.36
N TYR A 549 -1.99 -8.23 12.82
CA TYR A 549 -2.51 -8.44 11.46
C TYR A 549 -1.42 -8.25 10.39
N LEU A 550 -0.60 -7.20 10.50
CA LEU A 550 0.55 -7.01 9.61
C LEU A 550 1.58 -8.10 9.75
N GLU A 551 1.79 -8.65 10.95
CA GLU A 551 2.69 -9.76 11.23
C GLU A 551 2.17 -11.06 10.61
N ILE A 552 0.88 -11.40 10.78
CA ILE A 552 0.28 -12.55 10.08
C ILE A 552 0.37 -12.37 8.57
N ALA A 553 0.08 -11.16 8.06
CA ALA A 553 0.26 -10.85 6.66
C ALA A 553 1.74 -10.95 6.25
N ARG A 554 2.69 -10.57 7.11
CA ARG A 554 4.13 -10.64 6.88
C ARG A 554 4.66 -12.07 6.96
N ASP A 555 4.18 -12.90 7.86
CA ASP A 555 4.55 -14.31 8.00
C ASP A 555 3.91 -15.13 6.87
N SER A 556 2.73 -14.70 6.39
CA SER A 556 2.16 -15.13 5.10
C SER A 556 2.97 -14.61 3.90
N LYS A 557 3.74 -13.53 4.08
CA LYS A 557 4.63 -12.86 3.12
C LYS A 557 6.11 -13.00 3.51
N ASP A 558 6.56 -14.05 4.23
CA ASP A 558 7.95 -14.18 4.78
C ASP A 558 8.95 -14.59 3.67
N VAL A 559 8.83 -13.80 2.64
CA VAL A 559 9.42 -13.66 1.35
C VAL A 559 9.31 -12.15 1.07
N VAL A 560 9.83 -11.31 1.98
CA VAL A 560 10.03 -9.89 1.67
C VAL A 560 11.06 -9.85 0.55
N LEU A 561 10.57 -9.50 -0.63
CA LEU A 561 11.32 -9.36 -1.85
C LEU A 561 11.58 -7.88 -2.06
N ASP A 562 12.84 -7.46 -2.00
CA ASP A 562 13.26 -6.12 -2.40
C ASP A 562 12.83 -5.88 -3.85
N THR A 563 11.83 -5.02 -4.05
CA THR A 563 11.24 -4.78 -5.37
C THR A 563 12.23 -4.19 -6.38
N SER A 564 13.33 -3.59 -5.92
CA SER A 564 14.42 -3.08 -6.77
C SER A 564 15.36 -4.18 -7.28
N THR A 565 15.16 -5.43 -6.83
CA THR A 565 15.92 -6.61 -7.26
C THR A 565 15.04 -7.70 -7.86
N VAL A 566 13.73 -7.46 -8.03
CA VAL A 566 12.77 -8.51 -8.41
C VAL A 566 12.18 -8.27 -9.78
N ILE A 567 12.28 -9.28 -10.65
CA ILE A 567 11.61 -9.32 -11.95
C ILE A 567 10.49 -10.36 -11.93
N GLY A 568 9.32 -9.98 -12.44
CA GLY A 568 8.22 -10.92 -12.66
C GLY A 568 8.41 -11.68 -13.97
N TYR A 569 7.97 -12.92 -14.00
CA TYR A 569 7.96 -13.76 -15.20
C TYR A 569 6.62 -14.48 -15.34
N LEU A 570 5.78 -14.02 -16.26
CA LEU A 570 4.43 -14.56 -16.49
C LEU A 570 4.42 -15.47 -17.72
N CYS A 571 4.07 -16.74 -17.54
CA CYS A 571 4.13 -17.73 -18.63
C CYS A 571 2.97 -18.74 -18.61
N TYR A 572 2.93 -19.62 -19.63
CA TYR A 572 1.86 -20.60 -19.80
C TYR A 572 1.95 -21.86 -18.92
N PRO A 573 3.13 -22.46 -18.66
CA PRO A 573 3.22 -23.65 -17.80
C PRO A 573 2.69 -23.36 -16.40
N LYS A 574 2.07 -24.36 -15.76
CA LYS A 574 1.51 -24.22 -14.40
C LYS A 574 2.60 -23.93 -13.36
N THR A 575 3.75 -24.58 -13.51
CA THR A 575 4.88 -24.47 -12.57
C THR A 575 6.20 -24.28 -13.32
N PRO A 576 7.19 -23.59 -12.73
CA PRO A 576 8.49 -23.37 -13.36
C PRO A 576 9.45 -24.57 -13.25
N ARG A 577 9.22 -25.50 -12.31
CA ARG A 577 10.18 -26.56 -11.95
C ARG A 577 10.68 -27.40 -13.12
N ARG A 578 9.82 -27.68 -14.11
CA ARG A 578 10.18 -28.45 -15.32
C ARG A 578 10.35 -27.58 -16.57
N PHE A 579 10.39 -26.26 -16.41
CA PHE A 579 10.50 -25.32 -17.51
C PHE A 579 11.93 -24.83 -17.65
N ARG A 580 12.69 -25.44 -18.58
CA ARG A 580 14.13 -25.22 -18.76
C ARG A 580 14.49 -23.75 -18.93
N GLU A 581 13.70 -23.01 -19.72
CA GLU A 581 13.91 -21.59 -20.00
C GLU A 581 13.77 -20.73 -18.74
N ALA A 582 12.71 -20.95 -17.94
CA ALA A 582 12.51 -20.24 -16.68
C ALA A 582 13.61 -20.58 -15.66
N ASN A 583 14.02 -21.84 -15.58
CA ASN A 583 15.11 -22.26 -14.69
C ASN A 583 16.45 -21.62 -15.08
N ARG A 584 16.81 -21.58 -16.37
CA ARG A 584 18.06 -20.98 -16.81
C ARG A 584 18.08 -19.46 -16.58
N LEU A 585 16.96 -18.80 -16.83
CA LEU A 585 16.79 -17.37 -16.59
C LEU A 585 16.88 -17.04 -15.09
N ALA A 586 16.18 -17.80 -14.25
CA ALA A 586 16.21 -17.62 -12.80
C ALA A 586 17.61 -17.85 -12.21
N HIS A 587 18.36 -18.83 -12.72
CA HIS A 587 19.74 -19.06 -12.31
C HIS A 587 20.68 -17.91 -12.67
N GLU A 588 20.53 -17.31 -13.85
CA GLU A 588 21.32 -16.14 -14.26
C GLU A 588 20.92 -14.86 -13.50
N LEU A 589 19.64 -14.71 -13.15
CA LEU A 589 19.19 -13.61 -12.29
C LEU A 589 19.83 -13.73 -10.90
N ASP A 590 19.75 -14.92 -10.30
CA ASP A 590 20.29 -15.21 -8.96
C ASP A 590 21.82 -15.00 -8.90
N SER A 591 22.55 -15.39 -9.95
CA SER A 591 24.01 -15.16 -10.03
C SER A 591 24.41 -13.67 -10.04
N ARG A 592 23.46 -12.77 -10.33
CA ARG A 592 23.64 -11.32 -10.36
C ARG A 592 22.94 -10.59 -9.23
N GLY A 593 22.46 -11.32 -8.22
CA GLY A 593 21.77 -10.77 -7.06
C GLY A 593 20.36 -10.26 -7.36
N LEU A 594 19.71 -10.77 -8.42
CA LEU A 594 18.32 -10.49 -8.74
C LEU A 594 17.45 -11.71 -8.44
N THR A 595 16.17 -11.48 -8.12
CA THR A 595 15.20 -12.54 -7.84
C THR A 595 14.12 -12.62 -8.91
N MET A 596 13.75 -13.84 -9.30
CA MET A 596 12.64 -14.08 -10.22
C MET A 596 11.37 -14.50 -9.47
N LEU A 597 10.26 -13.82 -9.75
CA LEU A 597 8.90 -14.23 -9.37
C LEU A 597 8.17 -14.82 -10.58
N TYR A 598 7.89 -16.11 -10.55
CA TYR A 598 7.17 -16.81 -11.60
C TYR A 598 5.67 -16.82 -11.34
N PHE A 599 4.89 -16.36 -12.34
CA PHE A 599 3.43 -16.43 -12.34
C PHE A 599 2.94 -17.25 -13.55
N SER A 600 1.79 -17.91 -13.38
CA SER A 600 1.20 -18.74 -14.44
C SER A 600 -0.18 -18.25 -14.85
N TYR A 601 -0.41 -18.11 -16.15
CA TYR A 601 -1.75 -17.92 -16.69
C TYR A 601 -2.72 -19.08 -16.36
N ARG A 602 -2.20 -20.28 -16.05
CA ARG A 602 -3.02 -21.49 -15.78
C ARG A 602 -3.33 -21.71 -14.30
N ASP A 603 -2.72 -20.93 -13.41
CA ASP A 603 -2.87 -21.06 -11.95
C ASP A 603 -2.88 -19.67 -11.30
N PHE A 604 -3.50 -18.72 -12.00
CA PHE A 604 -3.57 -17.34 -11.57
C PHE A 604 -4.63 -17.22 -10.46
N GLU A 605 -4.19 -16.86 -9.26
CA GLU A 605 -5.03 -16.70 -8.07
C GLU A 605 -4.53 -15.49 -7.30
N GLN A 606 -5.45 -14.66 -6.79
CA GLN A 606 -5.15 -13.44 -6.04
C GLN A 606 -5.79 -13.50 -4.65
N LYS A 607 -5.04 -13.11 -3.61
CA LYS A 607 -5.51 -12.96 -2.22
C LYS A 607 -4.85 -11.74 -1.58
N ASN A 608 -5.62 -10.82 -1.00
CA ASN A 608 -5.10 -9.67 -0.24
C ASN A 608 -3.99 -8.89 -0.98
N ASN A 609 -4.20 -8.59 -2.27
CA ASN A 609 -3.22 -7.95 -3.19
C ASN A 609 -1.92 -8.73 -3.46
N LEU A 610 -1.89 -10.02 -3.11
CA LEU A 610 -0.83 -10.95 -3.44
C LEU A 610 -1.31 -11.95 -4.48
N PHE A 611 -0.39 -12.44 -5.29
CA PHE A 611 -0.64 -13.32 -6.43
C PHE A 611 0.08 -14.64 -6.21
N LYS A 612 -0.63 -15.73 -6.43
CA LYS A 612 -0.05 -17.06 -6.35
C LYS A 612 1.06 -17.20 -7.39
N GLY A 613 2.23 -17.63 -6.95
CA GLY A 613 3.39 -17.78 -7.81
C GLY A 613 4.51 -18.57 -7.15
N TYR A 614 5.69 -18.53 -7.77
CA TYR A 614 6.89 -19.17 -7.26
C TYR A 614 8.04 -18.17 -7.19
N ARG A 615 8.68 -18.04 -6.03
CA ARG A 615 9.95 -17.32 -5.89
C ARG A 615 11.11 -18.26 -6.14
N TYR A 616 12.06 -17.86 -6.97
CA TYR A 616 13.36 -18.54 -7.05
C TYR A 616 14.26 -18.09 -5.89
N SER A 617 14.70 -19.01 -5.04
CA SER A 617 15.59 -18.72 -3.91
C SER A 617 16.35 -19.99 -3.53
N ASN A 618 17.63 -19.85 -3.14
CA ASN A 618 18.49 -20.97 -2.77
C ASN A 618 18.55 -22.09 -3.83
N LYS A 619 18.55 -21.70 -5.11
CA LYS A 619 18.53 -22.61 -6.27
C LYS A 619 17.29 -23.50 -6.38
N ASP A 620 16.18 -23.13 -5.75
CA ASP A 620 14.90 -23.83 -5.86
C ASP A 620 13.70 -22.86 -5.96
N TRP A 621 12.54 -23.40 -6.30
CA TRP A 621 11.27 -22.68 -6.42
C TRP A 621 10.39 -22.88 -5.19
N VAL A 622 10.20 -21.80 -4.45
CA VAL A 622 9.31 -21.70 -3.29
C VAL A 622 7.94 -21.23 -3.77
N GLU A 623 6.89 -22.01 -3.55
CA GLU A 623 5.50 -21.61 -3.85
C GLU A 623 4.98 -20.67 -2.76
N GLY A 624 4.18 -19.68 -3.14
CA GLY A 624 3.56 -18.77 -2.19
C GLY A 624 2.68 -17.72 -2.85
N PHE A 625 2.23 -16.76 -2.05
CA PHE A 625 1.52 -15.58 -2.52
C PHE A 625 2.46 -14.37 -2.43
N TYR A 626 2.73 -13.74 -3.57
CA TYR A 626 3.74 -12.68 -3.70
C TYR A 626 3.13 -11.40 -4.25
N PRO A 627 3.63 -10.21 -3.84
CA PRO A 627 3.22 -8.97 -4.49
C PRO A 627 3.68 -8.96 -5.95
N LEU A 628 2.98 -8.19 -6.79
CA LEU A 628 3.44 -8.01 -8.16
C LEU A 628 4.70 -7.13 -8.20
N PRO A 629 5.75 -7.53 -8.92
CA PRO A 629 6.91 -6.68 -9.15
C PRO A 629 6.57 -5.56 -10.13
N LYS A 630 7.38 -4.49 -10.12
CA LYS A 630 7.19 -3.33 -11.01
C LYS A 630 7.25 -3.73 -12.49
N TYR A 631 8.18 -4.60 -12.86
CA TYR A 631 8.37 -5.08 -14.22
C TYR A 631 8.07 -6.59 -14.30
N ILE A 632 7.36 -7.01 -15.35
CA ILE A 632 7.04 -8.42 -15.60
C ILE A 632 7.36 -8.75 -17.06
N ASP A 633 8.32 -9.65 -17.30
CA ASP A 633 8.47 -10.31 -18.60
C ASP A 633 7.34 -11.32 -18.77
N ASN A 634 6.47 -11.07 -19.73
CA ASN A 634 5.25 -11.84 -19.91
C ASN A 634 5.20 -12.53 -21.28
N ALA A 635 4.63 -13.72 -21.32
CA ALA A 635 4.14 -14.29 -22.57
C ALA A 635 2.85 -13.56 -23.02
N PRO A 636 2.59 -13.43 -24.33
CA PRO A 636 1.37 -12.80 -24.83
C PRO A 636 0.11 -13.66 -24.51
N PRO A 637 -1.06 -13.06 -24.24
CA PRO A 637 -2.25 -13.80 -23.81
C PRO A 637 -2.99 -14.50 -24.97
N ASN A 638 -3.12 -15.83 -24.95
CA ASN A 638 -3.63 -16.61 -26.09
C ASN A 638 -5.15 -16.76 -26.15
N ASN A 639 -5.87 -16.51 -25.06
CA ASN A 639 -7.34 -16.63 -25.00
C ASN A 639 -7.96 -15.44 -24.26
N ARG A 640 -9.28 -15.45 -24.06
CA ARG A 640 -10.01 -14.36 -23.40
C ARG A 640 -9.63 -14.23 -21.93
N GLY A 641 -9.64 -15.31 -21.16
CA GLY A 641 -9.27 -15.26 -19.73
C GLY A 641 -7.83 -14.78 -19.51
N GLN A 642 -6.89 -15.19 -20.37
CA GLN A 642 -5.51 -14.68 -20.31
C GLN A 642 -5.42 -13.20 -20.65
N ARG A 643 -6.30 -12.68 -21.52
CA ARG A 643 -6.36 -11.25 -21.84
C ARG A 643 -6.88 -10.43 -20.66
N GLU A 644 -7.86 -10.97 -19.94
CA GLU A 644 -8.37 -10.35 -18.70
C GLU A 644 -7.25 -10.28 -17.65
N ILE A 645 -6.52 -11.38 -17.40
CA ILE A 645 -5.35 -11.40 -16.52
C ILE A 645 -4.29 -10.37 -16.96
N TYR A 646 -3.95 -10.33 -18.26
CA TYR A 646 -2.98 -9.38 -18.80
C TYR A 646 -3.40 -7.93 -18.53
N GLN A 647 -4.67 -7.58 -18.78
CA GLN A 647 -5.21 -6.24 -18.56
C GLN A 647 -5.24 -5.85 -17.08
N ASP A 648 -5.57 -6.79 -16.19
CA ASP A 648 -5.57 -6.54 -14.75
C ASP A 648 -4.15 -6.30 -14.22
N LEU A 649 -3.16 -7.08 -14.66
CA LEU A 649 -1.76 -6.90 -14.28
C LEU A 649 -1.18 -5.55 -14.74
N GLN A 650 -1.59 -5.06 -15.92
CA GLN A 650 -1.13 -3.76 -16.43
C GLN A 650 -1.52 -2.56 -15.55
N ARG A 651 -2.51 -2.70 -14.66
CA ARG A 651 -2.91 -1.63 -13.73
C ARG A 651 -1.86 -1.39 -12.63
N SER A 652 -1.07 -2.41 -12.30
CA SER A 652 -0.15 -2.39 -11.16
C SER A 652 1.31 -2.65 -11.54
N SER A 653 1.56 -3.21 -12.72
CA SER A 653 2.90 -3.57 -13.22
C SER A 653 3.09 -3.17 -14.68
N GLN A 654 4.33 -2.87 -15.04
CA GLN A 654 4.74 -2.68 -16.42
C GLN A 654 5.09 -4.04 -17.05
N LEU A 655 4.20 -4.52 -17.91
CA LEU A 655 4.41 -5.71 -18.72
C LEU A 655 5.37 -5.38 -19.87
N LEU A 656 6.37 -6.23 -20.11
CA LEU A 656 7.40 -5.96 -21.11
C LEU A 656 6.98 -6.34 -22.54
N CYS A 657 6.25 -7.44 -22.70
CA CYS A 657 5.85 -7.95 -24.00
C CYS A 657 4.45 -7.46 -24.38
N HIS A 658 4.39 -6.68 -25.45
CA HIS A 658 3.17 -6.17 -26.07
C HIS A 658 2.94 -6.79 -27.45
N ARG A 659 1.67 -6.83 -27.90
CA ARG A 659 1.34 -7.30 -29.26
C ARG A 659 1.41 -6.14 -30.25
N LEU A 660 2.08 -6.34 -31.39
CA LEU A 660 2.13 -5.33 -32.46
C LEU A 660 0.81 -5.25 -33.24
N GLY A 661 0.10 -6.36 -33.35
CA GLY A 661 -1.15 -6.45 -34.13
C GLY A 661 -1.10 -7.67 -35.05
N ASN A 662 -1.89 -7.62 -36.13
CA ASN A 662 -1.84 -8.66 -37.17
C ASN A 662 -0.64 -8.43 -38.12
N LYS A 663 -0.33 -9.45 -38.93
CA LYS A 663 0.82 -9.45 -39.85
C LYS A 663 0.75 -8.30 -40.85
N ASP A 664 -0.42 -8.07 -41.43
CA ASP A 664 -0.63 -7.00 -42.42
C ASP A 664 -0.29 -5.62 -41.87
N LYS A 665 -0.66 -5.33 -40.62
CA LYS A 665 -0.29 -4.07 -39.97
C LYS A 665 1.24 -3.97 -39.87
N VAL A 666 1.92 -5.00 -39.38
CA VAL A 666 3.38 -4.98 -39.23
C VAL A 666 4.06 -4.80 -40.59
N ILE A 667 3.72 -5.61 -41.59
CA ILE A 667 4.28 -5.51 -42.93
C ILE A 667 3.98 -4.15 -43.57
N GLY A 668 2.76 -3.64 -43.41
CA GLY A 668 2.37 -2.32 -43.92
C GLY A 668 3.14 -1.17 -43.29
N LEU A 669 3.54 -1.28 -42.01
CA LEU A 669 4.44 -0.32 -41.37
C LEU A 669 5.86 -0.42 -41.93
N LEU A 670 6.39 -1.64 -42.08
CA LEU A 670 7.73 -1.85 -42.64
C LEU A 670 7.83 -1.38 -44.10
N ALA A 671 6.77 -1.56 -44.89
CA ALA A 671 6.72 -1.16 -46.30
C ALA A 671 6.85 0.36 -46.51
N LYS A 672 6.51 1.17 -45.50
CA LYS A 672 6.71 2.64 -45.54
C LYS A 672 8.19 3.01 -45.50
N ASN A 673 9.04 2.17 -44.91
CA ASN A 673 10.47 2.39 -44.85
C ASN A 673 11.13 1.88 -46.14
N LYS A 674 11.59 2.80 -46.98
CA LYS A 674 12.25 2.49 -48.27
C LYS A 674 13.47 1.57 -48.13
N LYS A 675 14.13 1.55 -46.97
CA LYS A 675 15.26 0.64 -46.70
C LYS A 675 14.83 -0.80 -46.47
N LEU A 676 13.57 -1.03 -46.08
CA LEU A 676 13.03 -2.35 -45.76
C LEU A 676 12.20 -2.95 -46.90
N ALA A 677 11.61 -2.11 -47.75
CA ALA A 677 10.80 -2.53 -48.89
C ALA A 677 11.44 -3.63 -49.77
N PRO A 678 12.77 -3.62 -50.07
CA PRO A 678 13.39 -4.66 -50.89
C PRO A 678 13.38 -6.07 -50.28
N PHE A 679 13.20 -6.19 -48.96
CA PHE A 679 13.20 -7.47 -48.25
C PHE A 679 11.79 -8.04 -48.03
N LEU A 680 10.75 -7.28 -48.35
CA LEU A 680 9.37 -7.71 -48.19
C LEU A 680 8.97 -8.59 -49.36
N ILE A 681 8.28 -9.70 -49.04
CA ILE A 681 7.76 -10.60 -50.07
C ILE A 681 6.43 -10.05 -50.57
N GLU A 682 6.30 -9.96 -51.88
CA GLU A 682 5.11 -9.49 -52.55
C GLU A 682 3.88 -10.36 -52.19
N SER A 683 2.75 -9.71 -51.95
CA SER A 683 1.51 -10.39 -51.56
C SER A 683 0.29 -9.74 -52.18
N TYR A 684 -0.73 -10.56 -52.42
CA TYR A 684 -1.93 -10.22 -53.15
C TYR A 684 -3.17 -10.69 -52.38
N PRO A 685 -4.31 -9.99 -52.44
CA PRO A 685 -5.58 -10.52 -51.96
C PRO A 685 -5.90 -11.85 -52.64
N PHE A 686 -6.36 -12.84 -51.88
CA PHE A 686 -6.72 -14.12 -52.47
C PHE A 686 -8.08 -14.04 -53.18
N THR A 687 -8.07 -14.31 -54.48
CA THR A 687 -9.24 -14.69 -55.29
C THR A 687 -8.80 -15.80 -56.24
N ILE A 688 -9.75 -16.57 -56.77
CA ILE A 688 -9.46 -17.63 -57.75
C ILE A 688 -8.79 -17.05 -59.00
N ASP A 689 -9.24 -15.88 -59.47
CA ASP A 689 -8.63 -15.19 -60.62
C ASP A 689 -7.19 -14.77 -60.32
N THR A 690 -6.97 -14.10 -59.18
CA THR A 690 -5.62 -13.69 -58.77
C THR A 690 -4.68 -14.88 -58.58
N LEU A 691 -5.18 -16.02 -58.08
CA LEU A 691 -4.41 -17.26 -57.97
C LEU A 691 -3.89 -17.71 -59.34
N PHE A 692 -4.76 -17.77 -60.34
CA PHE A 692 -4.35 -18.22 -61.68
C PHE A 692 -3.50 -17.21 -62.42
N ASP A 693 -3.69 -15.91 -62.19
CA ASP A 693 -2.83 -14.86 -62.73
C ASP A 693 -1.40 -14.99 -62.16
N VAL A 694 -1.25 -15.13 -60.84
CA VAL A 694 0.05 -15.33 -60.20
C VAL A 694 0.68 -16.66 -60.65
N LEU A 695 -0.09 -17.74 -60.72
CA LEU A 695 0.40 -19.06 -61.15
C LEU A 695 0.74 -19.17 -62.65
N LYS A 696 0.33 -18.19 -63.45
CA LYS A 696 0.73 -18.07 -64.85
C LYS A 696 2.16 -17.54 -64.97
N GLU A 697 2.56 -16.66 -64.06
CA GLU A 697 3.88 -16.05 -64.01
C GLU A 697 4.87 -16.84 -63.15
N LYS A 698 4.39 -17.41 -62.03
CA LYS A 698 5.20 -18.15 -61.06
C LYS A 698 4.59 -19.53 -60.83
N ASP A 699 5.29 -20.62 -61.14
CA ASP A 699 4.75 -21.99 -61.03
C ASP A 699 4.38 -22.41 -59.59
N THR A 700 4.69 -21.60 -58.57
CA THR A 700 4.43 -21.90 -57.16
C THR A 700 4.11 -20.62 -56.37
N VAL A 701 3.11 -20.69 -55.49
CA VAL A 701 2.67 -19.59 -54.63
C VAL A 701 2.29 -20.10 -53.24
N ILE A 702 2.39 -19.25 -52.22
CA ILE A 702 1.93 -19.54 -50.86
C ILE A 702 0.53 -18.95 -50.66
N LEU A 703 -0.42 -19.79 -50.25
CA LEU A 703 -1.72 -19.36 -49.73
C LEU A 703 -1.64 -19.33 -48.20
N LYS A 704 -1.87 -18.17 -47.57
CA LYS A 704 -1.81 -18.06 -46.11
C LYS A 704 -2.87 -17.13 -45.53
N SER A 705 -3.30 -17.45 -44.31
CA SER A 705 -4.18 -16.55 -43.56
C SER A 705 -3.40 -15.39 -42.94
N LYS A 706 -3.99 -14.18 -42.98
CA LYS A 706 -3.55 -12.96 -42.29
C LYS A 706 -3.44 -13.12 -40.77
N ARG A 707 -4.18 -14.09 -40.20
CA ARG A 707 -4.21 -14.40 -38.75
C ARG A 707 -3.44 -15.67 -38.37
N SER A 708 -2.75 -16.30 -39.31
CA SER A 708 -1.97 -17.53 -39.08
C SER A 708 -0.93 -17.34 -37.97
N SER A 709 -0.76 -18.36 -37.12
CA SER A 709 0.34 -18.43 -36.14
C SER A 709 0.98 -19.83 -36.19
N GLN A 710 2.30 -19.91 -35.95
CA GLN A 710 3.05 -21.18 -35.89
C GLN A 710 2.96 -22.05 -37.16
N GLY A 711 2.84 -21.43 -38.34
CA GLY A 711 2.75 -22.12 -39.63
C GLY A 711 1.50 -22.98 -39.83
N ARG A 712 0.48 -22.84 -38.97
CA ARG A 712 -0.86 -23.37 -39.25
C ARG A 712 -1.53 -22.44 -40.26
N SER A 713 -2.22 -23.02 -41.25
CA SER A 713 -2.93 -22.27 -42.31
C SER A 713 -1.99 -21.54 -43.29
N VAL A 714 -0.92 -22.24 -43.67
CA VAL A 714 0.02 -21.90 -44.75
C VAL A 714 0.04 -23.10 -45.69
N PHE A 715 -0.32 -22.89 -46.95
CA PHE A 715 -0.37 -23.91 -47.98
C PHE A 715 0.51 -23.52 -49.15
N LEU A 716 1.17 -24.51 -49.74
CA LEU A 716 1.90 -24.37 -50.99
C LEU A 716 0.96 -24.76 -52.13
N ILE A 717 0.72 -23.84 -53.06
CA ILE A 717 0.03 -24.15 -54.31
C ILE A 717 1.05 -24.22 -55.43
N ARG A 718 1.18 -25.39 -56.05
CA ARG A 718 2.08 -25.62 -57.18
C ARG A 718 1.32 -26.05 -58.43
N ARG A 719 1.73 -25.51 -59.57
CA ARG A 719 1.25 -25.88 -60.90
C ARG A 719 2.16 -26.92 -61.54
N GLU A 720 1.60 -28.03 -62.00
CA GLU A 720 2.29 -29.10 -62.75
C GLU A 720 1.38 -29.56 -63.91
N ASN A 721 1.77 -29.30 -65.16
CA ASN A 721 1.05 -29.77 -66.37
C ASN A 721 -0.48 -29.50 -66.37
N ASN A 722 -0.90 -28.29 -65.97
CA ASN A 722 -2.29 -27.82 -65.81
C ASN A 722 -3.11 -28.48 -64.69
N ILE A 723 -2.47 -29.28 -63.84
CA ILE A 723 -3.01 -29.72 -62.56
C ILE A 723 -2.36 -28.88 -61.47
N TYR A 724 -3.14 -28.49 -60.47
CA TYR A 724 -2.71 -27.72 -59.33
C TYR A 724 -2.72 -28.60 -58.10
N SER A 725 -1.82 -28.33 -57.17
CA SER A 725 -1.79 -29.05 -55.89
C SER A 725 -1.74 -28.09 -54.73
N LEU A 726 -2.61 -28.29 -53.76
CA LEU A 726 -2.63 -27.61 -52.46
C LEU A 726 -1.98 -28.53 -51.45
N SER A 727 -0.85 -28.12 -50.87
CA SER A 727 -0.12 -28.90 -49.86
C SER A 727 0.00 -28.13 -48.56
N ASP A 728 -0.32 -28.78 -47.43
CA ASP A 728 -0.04 -28.26 -46.08
C ASP A 728 1.31 -28.79 -45.52
N GLY A 729 2.02 -29.57 -46.34
CA GLY A 729 3.28 -30.23 -46.06
C GLY A 729 3.15 -31.68 -45.56
N ASN A 730 1.96 -32.14 -45.18
CA ASN A 730 1.69 -33.53 -44.80
C ASN A 730 0.72 -34.18 -45.79
N ASP A 731 -0.34 -33.46 -46.15
CA ASP A 731 -1.36 -33.89 -47.09
C ASP A 731 -1.33 -33.00 -48.34
N LYS A 732 -1.67 -33.59 -49.49
CA LYS A 732 -1.67 -32.92 -50.78
C LYS A 732 -2.98 -33.22 -51.51
N GLU A 733 -3.73 -32.18 -51.78
CA GLU A 733 -4.97 -32.24 -52.57
C GLU A 733 -4.71 -31.68 -53.97
N TYR A 734 -5.24 -32.35 -54.99
CA TYR A 734 -5.06 -31.97 -56.39
C TYR A 734 -6.37 -31.44 -56.96
N PHE A 735 -6.28 -30.38 -57.76
CA PHE A 735 -7.43 -29.75 -58.40
C PHE A 735 -7.04 -29.19 -59.77
N ASP A 736 -8.03 -29.00 -60.64
CA ASP A 736 -7.88 -28.31 -61.92
C ASP A 736 -8.57 -26.94 -61.86
N ARG A 737 -8.57 -26.20 -62.97
CA ARG A 737 -9.18 -24.87 -63.00
C ARG A 737 -10.70 -24.89 -62.76
N GLU A 738 -11.39 -25.95 -63.17
CA GLU A 738 -12.85 -26.07 -63.06
C GLU A 738 -13.27 -26.41 -61.63
N SER A 739 -12.48 -27.21 -60.92
CA SER A 739 -12.73 -27.63 -59.54
C SER A 739 -12.18 -26.67 -58.47
N ALA A 740 -11.40 -25.66 -58.86
CA ALA A 740 -10.74 -24.73 -57.94
C ALA A 740 -11.70 -23.95 -57.02
N GLU A 741 -12.86 -23.54 -57.54
CA GLU A 741 -13.86 -22.81 -56.74
C GLU A 741 -14.38 -23.65 -55.57
N ILE A 742 -14.53 -24.96 -55.78
CA ILE A 742 -15.03 -25.92 -54.78
C ILE A 742 -13.92 -26.23 -53.78
N VAL A 743 -12.73 -26.58 -54.27
CA VAL A 743 -11.60 -27.00 -53.40
C VAL A 743 -11.11 -25.86 -52.51
N LEU A 744 -11.17 -24.61 -53.00
CA LEU A 744 -10.67 -23.45 -52.27
C LEU A 744 -11.79 -22.56 -51.69
N GLU A 745 -13.04 -23.03 -51.68
CA GLU A 745 -14.22 -22.27 -51.23
C GLU A 745 -14.00 -21.63 -49.84
N GLU A 746 -13.51 -22.42 -48.89
CA GLU A 746 -13.30 -21.96 -47.50
C GLU A 746 -12.21 -20.88 -47.36
N TYR A 747 -11.34 -20.72 -48.35
CA TYR A 747 -10.27 -19.73 -48.36
C TYR A 747 -10.68 -18.40 -49.00
N GLN A 748 -11.79 -18.35 -49.73
CA GLN A 748 -12.27 -17.15 -50.44
C GLN A 748 -12.88 -16.10 -49.49
N THR A 749 -12.10 -15.66 -48.51
CA THR A 749 -12.46 -14.61 -47.56
C THR A 749 -11.36 -13.54 -47.49
N PRO A 750 -11.66 -12.31 -47.04
CA PRO A 750 -10.66 -11.24 -46.92
C PRO A 750 -9.49 -11.54 -45.96
N GLU A 751 -9.57 -12.65 -45.23
CA GLU A 751 -8.56 -13.13 -44.28
C GLU A 751 -7.44 -13.93 -44.95
N TRP A 752 -7.52 -14.27 -46.23
CA TRP A 752 -6.50 -15.03 -46.95
C TRP A 752 -5.79 -14.17 -48.00
N ILE A 753 -4.50 -14.45 -48.16
CA ILE A 753 -3.63 -13.79 -49.14
C ILE A 753 -2.78 -14.82 -49.88
N LEU A 754 -2.42 -14.45 -51.10
CA LEU A 754 -1.36 -15.09 -51.86
C LEU A 754 -0.06 -14.35 -51.59
N GLN A 755 1.02 -15.10 -51.43
CA GLN A 755 2.35 -14.56 -51.26
C GLN A 755 3.32 -15.32 -52.17
N GLU A 756 4.26 -14.61 -52.77
CA GLU A 756 5.32 -15.23 -53.56
C GLU A 756 6.07 -16.30 -52.75
N TYR A 757 6.37 -17.43 -53.42
CA TYR A 757 7.11 -18.52 -52.81
C TYR A 757 8.62 -18.25 -52.91
N VAL A 758 9.28 -18.15 -51.76
CA VAL A 758 10.74 -18.02 -51.64
C VAL A 758 11.35 -19.42 -51.45
N LYS A 759 12.28 -19.82 -52.31
CA LYS A 759 12.91 -21.16 -52.29
C LYS A 759 14.01 -21.28 -51.23
N SER A 760 13.64 -21.10 -49.97
CA SER A 760 14.54 -21.27 -48.82
C SER A 760 14.67 -22.76 -48.45
N LEU A 761 15.39 -23.52 -49.28
CA LEU A 761 15.52 -24.97 -49.20
C LEU A 761 16.98 -25.41 -48.98
N THR A 762 17.19 -26.44 -48.17
CA THR A 762 18.53 -26.98 -47.94
C THR A 762 19.07 -27.70 -49.18
N VAL A 763 20.36 -27.62 -49.44
CA VAL A 763 21.08 -28.44 -50.42
C VAL A 763 21.83 -29.57 -49.69
N PRO A 764 21.76 -30.84 -50.17
CA PRO A 764 20.96 -31.34 -51.28
C PRO A 764 19.55 -31.81 -50.89
N ASP A 765 19.20 -31.80 -49.60
CA ASP A 765 18.02 -32.51 -49.07
C ASP A 765 16.66 -31.84 -49.37
N ASN A 766 16.65 -30.64 -49.97
CA ASN A 766 15.47 -29.83 -50.29
C ASN A 766 14.47 -29.63 -49.13
N LYS A 767 14.97 -29.55 -47.88
CA LYS A 767 14.14 -29.27 -46.71
C LYS A 767 13.97 -27.77 -46.53
N PRO A 768 12.75 -27.26 -46.26
CA PRO A 768 12.56 -25.84 -46.01
C PRO A 768 13.26 -25.41 -44.73
N PHE A 769 13.92 -24.26 -44.77
CA PHE A 769 14.52 -23.63 -43.61
C PHE A 769 14.19 -22.14 -43.54
N ASP A 770 14.26 -21.59 -42.33
CA ASP A 770 14.33 -20.15 -42.12
C ASP A 770 15.47 -19.81 -41.15
N ILE A 771 15.97 -18.59 -41.23
CA ILE A 771 16.94 -18.05 -40.28
C ILE A 771 16.20 -17.15 -39.29
N ARG A 772 16.17 -17.57 -38.01
CA ARG A 772 15.62 -16.77 -36.91
C ARG A 772 16.71 -15.84 -36.38
N VAL A 773 16.41 -14.55 -36.35
CA VAL A 773 17.20 -13.51 -35.69
C VAL A 773 16.40 -12.97 -34.51
N GLY A 774 16.98 -13.06 -33.32
CA GLY A 774 16.42 -12.47 -32.11
C GLY A 774 16.99 -11.07 -31.90
N VAL A 775 16.14 -10.06 -31.76
CA VAL A 775 16.53 -8.69 -31.42
C VAL A 775 15.97 -8.39 -30.03
N TYR A 776 16.81 -7.89 -29.12
CA TYR A 776 16.45 -7.67 -27.72
C TYR A 776 16.86 -6.27 -27.31
N ARG A 777 15.99 -5.59 -26.58
CA ARG A 777 16.32 -4.28 -26.00
C ARG A 777 17.41 -4.47 -24.95
N GLN A 778 18.44 -3.62 -24.97
CA GLN A 778 19.57 -3.69 -24.03
C GLN A 778 19.35 -2.85 -22.78
N ASN A 779 18.67 -1.71 -22.94
CA ASN A 779 18.47 -0.74 -21.87
C ASN A 779 17.24 0.15 -22.16
N ARG A 780 16.90 0.99 -21.19
CA ARG A 780 15.81 1.97 -21.26
C ARG A 780 16.01 3.07 -22.29
N ASN A 781 17.24 3.34 -22.71
CA ASN A 781 17.57 4.35 -23.71
C ASN A 781 17.18 3.93 -25.15
N GLY A 782 16.71 2.70 -25.34
CA GLY A 782 16.22 2.21 -26.63
C GLY A 782 17.27 1.53 -27.49
N GLU A 783 18.42 1.16 -26.93
CA GLU A 783 19.46 0.43 -27.66
C GLU A 783 19.08 -1.05 -27.88
N TRP A 784 19.51 -1.62 -29.01
CA TRP A 784 19.17 -2.97 -29.45
C TRP A 784 20.41 -3.88 -29.50
N ALA A 785 20.26 -5.10 -28.99
CA ALA A 785 21.16 -6.23 -29.18
C ALA A 785 20.59 -7.18 -30.22
N ILE A 786 21.46 -7.79 -31.02
CA ILE A 786 21.10 -8.89 -31.91
C ILE A 786 21.74 -10.17 -31.39
N ALA A 787 20.92 -11.18 -31.14
CA ALA A 787 21.39 -12.53 -30.83
C ALA A 787 21.88 -13.22 -32.10
N ASN A 788 22.83 -14.16 -31.95
CA ASN A 788 23.38 -14.87 -33.09
C ASN A 788 22.25 -15.59 -33.85
N PRO A 789 22.15 -15.39 -35.17
CA PRO A 789 21.16 -16.05 -35.99
C PRO A 789 21.28 -17.58 -35.90
N TYR A 790 20.16 -18.27 -35.95
CA TYR A 790 20.14 -19.73 -36.05
C TYR A 790 19.13 -20.19 -37.10
N ALA A 791 19.51 -21.21 -37.84
CA ALA A 791 18.64 -21.84 -38.82
C ALA A 791 17.67 -22.79 -38.13
N ARG A 792 16.41 -22.79 -38.58
CA ARG A 792 15.38 -23.77 -38.23
C ARG A 792 15.08 -24.57 -39.47
N ILE A 793 15.33 -25.88 -39.44
CA ILE A 793 15.13 -26.77 -40.59
C ILE A 793 13.85 -27.57 -40.35
N GLY A 794 12.93 -27.51 -41.31
CA GLY A 794 11.67 -28.24 -41.30
C GLY A 794 11.84 -29.74 -41.55
N ASN A 795 10.86 -30.50 -41.08
CA ASN A 795 10.74 -31.94 -41.35
C ASN A 795 9.69 -32.26 -42.43
N ASN A 796 9.06 -31.25 -43.02
CA ASN A 796 8.02 -31.39 -44.05
C ASN A 796 8.27 -30.42 -45.21
N GLU A 797 7.49 -30.51 -46.30
CA GLU A 797 7.76 -29.77 -47.54
C GLU A 797 7.43 -28.26 -47.47
N VAL A 798 6.70 -27.80 -46.45
CA VAL A 798 6.04 -26.47 -46.46
C VAL A 798 6.51 -25.54 -45.33
N THR A 799 6.88 -26.06 -44.15
CA THR A 799 7.20 -25.20 -43.00
C THR A 799 8.43 -25.65 -42.22
N SER A 800 9.25 -24.69 -41.81
CA SER A 800 10.49 -24.86 -41.03
C SER A 800 10.30 -24.93 -39.51
N ASN A 801 9.06 -25.08 -39.01
CA ASN A 801 8.75 -24.89 -37.59
C ASN A 801 9.32 -25.96 -36.66
N LEU A 802 10.13 -25.53 -35.69
CA LEU A 802 10.70 -26.36 -34.60
C LEU A 802 9.65 -27.11 -33.75
N ALA A 803 8.42 -26.59 -33.66
CA ALA A 803 7.33 -27.25 -32.92
C ALA A 803 6.86 -28.57 -33.54
N ARG A 804 7.23 -28.85 -34.81
CA ARG A 804 6.94 -30.09 -35.55
C ARG A 804 8.17 -31.00 -35.70
N GLY A 805 9.17 -30.85 -34.81
CA GLY A 805 10.34 -31.75 -34.73
C GLY A 805 11.58 -31.31 -35.51
N GLY A 806 11.62 -30.07 -36.01
CA GLY A 806 12.77 -29.53 -36.74
C GLY A 806 14.04 -29.38 -35.88
N VAL A 807 15.19 -29.26 -36.53
CA VAL A 807 16.51 -29.08 -35.89
C VAL A 807 16.93 -27.61 -35.94
N ALA A 808 17.45 -27.08 -34.82
CA ALA A 808 18.07 -25.76 -34.77
C ALA A 808 19.58 -25.89 -34.98
N ARG A 809 20.17 -25.07 -35.85
CA ARG A 809 21.62 -25.04 -36.12
C ARG A 809 22.16 -23.61 -36.07
N PRO A 810 23.41 -23.38 -35.61
CA PRO A 810 24.04 -22.06 -35.68
C PRO A 810 24.00 -21.52 -37.11
N GLY A 811 23.54 -20.28 -37.29
CA GLY A 811 23.27 -19.73 -38.63
C GLY A 811 24.53 -19.61 -39.49
N GLU A 812 25.66 -19.25 -38.89
CA GLU A 812 26.94 -19.14 -39.61
C GLU A 812 27.44 -20.47 -40.15
N GLU A 813 27.46 -21.50 -39.31
CA GLU A 813 27.85 -22.85 -39.72
C GLU A 813 26.89 -23.39 -40.77
N PHE A 814 25.58 -23.20 -40.56
CA PHE A 814 24.56 -23.67 -41.49
C PHE A 814 24.68 -23.01 -42.86
N LEU A 815 24.78 -21.68 -42.94
CA LEU A 815 24.86 -20.95 -44.22
C LEU A 815 26.12 -21.32 -45.01
N ARG A 816 27.26 -21.56 -44.34
CA ARG A 816 28.49 -22.06 -44.97
C ARG A 816 28.28 -23.44 -45.59
N GLU A 817 27.60 -24.34 -44.89
CA GLU A 817 27.32 -25.69 -45.39
C GLU A 817 26.32 -25.72 -46.54
N GLN A 818 25.43 -24.73 -46.65
CA GLN A 818 24.51 -24.59 -47.79
C GLN A 818 25.20 -24.01 -49.06
N CYS A 819 26.54 -23.99 -49.09
CA CYS A 819 27.35 -23.58 -50.23
C CYS A 819 27.11 -22.13 -50.70
N LEU A 820 26.73 -21.24 -49.79
CA LEU A 820 26.64 -19.81 -50.07
C LEU A 820 28.01 -19.16 -49.79
N GLU A 821 28.82 -18.93 -50.84
CA GLU A 821 30.13 -18.24 -50.72
C GLU A 821 30.02 -16.86 -50.05
N GLN A 822 28.81 -16.28 -50.04
CA GLN A 822 28.44 -15.00 -49.43
C GLN A 822 27.93 -15.12 -47.98
N SER A 823 28.20 -16.24 -47.28
CA SER A 823 27.63 -16.50 -45.94
C SER A 823 27.84 -15.36 -44.93
N SER A 824 28.99 -14.68 -44.99
CA SER A 824 29.30 -13.55 -44.11
C SER A 824 28.45 -12.32 -44.44
N ASP A 825 28.31 -11.98 -45.72
CA ASP A 825 27.51 -10.85 -46.19
C ASP A 825 26.02 -11.06 -45.87
N ILE A 826 25.53 -12.31 -45.98
CA ILE A 826 24.16 -12.67 -45.60
C ILE A 826 23.95 -12.44 -44.10
N LEU A 827 24.88 -12.88 -43.24
CA LEU A 827 24.77 -12.67 -41.79
C LEU A 827 24.81 -11.18 -41.41
N GLU A 828 25.70 -10.40 -42.04
CA GLU A 828 25.76 -8.95 -41.83
C GLU A 828 24.45 -8.26 -42.26
N ASN A 829 23.92 -8.64 -43.43
CA ASN A 829 22.63 -8.14 -43.90
C ASN A 829 21.47 -8.53 -42.97
N LEU A 830 21.43 -9.77 -42.50
CA LEU A 830 20.42 -10.22 -41.54
C LEU A 830 20.47 -9.40 -40.25
N GLN A 831 21.66 -9.12 -39.72
CA GLN A 831 21.82 -8.28 -38.52
C GLN A 831 21.41 -6.83 -38.80
N PHE A 832 21.90 -6.24 -39.88
CA PHE A 832 21.61 -4.86 -40.26
C PHE A 832 20.12 -4.62 -40.48
N VAL A 833 19.45 -5.47 -41.27
CA VAL A 833 18.02 -5.37 -41.55
C VAL A 833 17.20 -5.58 -40.28
N SER A 834 17.59 -6.54 -39.43
CA SER A 834 16.90 -6.79 -38.15
C SER A 834 16.95 -5.58 -37.22
N LYS A 835 18.08 -4.86 -37.18
CA LYS A 835 18.19 -3.60 -36.42
C LYS A 835 17.24 -2.53 -36.95
N ILE A 836 17.21 -2.32 -38.26
CA ILE A 836 16.33 -1.32 -38.89
C ILE A 836 14.86 -1.66 -38.68
N ILE A 837 14.49 -2.95 -38.72
CA ILE A 837 13.13 -3.40 -38.42
C ILE A 837 12.76 -3.03 -36.98
N ALA A 838 13.64 -3.29 -36.01
CA ALA A 838 13.40 -2.99 -34.61
C ALA A 838 13.23 -1.47 -34.36
N GLU A 839 14.10 -0.65 -34.96
CA GLU A 839 14.01 0.82 -34.91
C GLU A 839 12.71 1.32 -35.56
N THR A 840 12.40 0.86 -36.78
CA THR A 840 11.19 1.27 -37.52
C THR A 840 9.92 0.92 -36.76
N LEU A 841 9.85 -0.26 -36.15
CA LEU A 841 8.69 -0.64 -35.35
C LEU A 841 8.65 0.19 -34.06
N GLN A 842 9.77 0.38 -33.37
CA GLN A 842 9.77 1.18 -32.15
C GLN A 842 9.25 2.61 -32.37
N ASP A 843 9.55 3.23 -33.52
CA ASP A 843 9.06 4.57 -33.87
C ASP A 843 7.54 4.63 -34.10
N GLU A 844 6.91 3.51 -34.49
CA GLU A 844 5.48 3.43 -34.79
C GLU A 844 4.62 3.03 -33.57
N TYR A 845 5.24 2.55 -32.48
CA TYR A 845 4.53 2.12 -31.27
C TYR A 845 4.88 3.00 -30.06
N GLN A 846 3.85 3.44 -29.31
CA GLN A 846 4.01 4.27 -28.11
C GLN A 846 4.54 3.51 -26.89
N PHE A 847 4.50 2.17 -26.92
CA PHE A 847 5.06 1.34 -25.87
C PHE A 847 6.49 0.89 -26.23
N PRO A 848 7.38 0.71 -25.24
CA PRO A 848 8.66 0.06 -25.48
C PRO A 848 8.47 -1.37 -25.98
N ILE A 849 9.17 -1.72 -27.06
CA ILE A 849 9.27 -3.11 -27.53
C ILE A 849 10.49 -3.73 -26.82
N ASP A 850 10.30 -4.85 -26.14
CA ASP A 850 11.34 -5.53 -25.36
C ASP A 850 12.16 -6.50 -26.23
N ALA A 851 11.50 -7.22 -27.14
CA ALA A 851 12.14 -8.19 -28.01
C ALA A 851 11.36 -8.44 -29.30
N LEU A 852 12.08 -8.85 -30.34
CA LEU A 852 11.55 -9.29 -31.63
C LEU A 852 12.22 -10.59 -32.06
N GLY A 853 11.43 -11.52 -32.60
CA GLY A 853 11.89 -12.67 -33.34
C GLY A 853 11.56 -12.48 -34.81
N ILE A 854 12.59 -12.38 -35.64
CA ILE A 854 12.46 -12.10 -37.05
C ILE A 854 12.89 -13.35 -37.82
N ASP A 855 12.02 -13.82 -38.71
CA ASP A 855 12.22 -15.02 -39.50
C ASP A 855 12.50 -14.62 -40.94
N TYR A 856 13.59 -15.13 -41.50
CA TYR A 856 14.02 -14.85 -42.86
C TYR A 856 14.13 -16.12 -43.70
N GLY A 857 13.67 -16.04 -44.94
CA GLY A 857 14.06 -16.98 -46.00
C GLY A 857 15.32 -16.52 -46.70
N VAL A 858 16.07 -17.48 -47.25
CA VAL A 858 17.26 -17.21 -48.07
C VAL A 858 17.12 -17.95 -49.40
N GLU A 859 17.11 -17.21 -50.51
CA GLU A 859 17.08 -17.77 -51.88
C GLU A 859 18.16 -17.09 -52.72
N ASP A 860 19.06 -17.90 -53.30
CA ASP A 860 20.18 -17.44 -54.14
C ASP A 860 21.03 -16.31 -53.51
N GLY A 861 21.22 -16.36 -52.18
CA GLY A 861 21.97 -15.37 -51.41
C GLY A 861 21.18 -14.11 -51.02
N ASN A 862 19.95 -13.95 -51.49
CA ASN A 862 19.06 -12.85 -51.10
C ASN A 862 18.24 -13.22 -49.87
N ILE A 863 18.01 -12.25 -48.98
CA ILE A 863 17.21 -12.44 -47.76
C ILE A 863 15.79 -11.90 -47.94
N TYR A 864 14.80 -12.63 -47.44
CA TYR A 864 13.39 -12.29 -47.54
C TYR A 864 12.71 -12.39 -46.18
N LEU A 865 11.96 -11.36 -45.79
CA LEU A 865 11.27 -11.32 -44.51
C LEU A 865 10.02 -12.21 -44.52
N PHE A 866 10.03 -13.27 -43.72
CA PHE A 866 8.88 -14.18 -43.56
C PHE A 866 7.92 -13.67 -42.48
N GLU A 867 8.42 -13.32 -41.29
CA GLU A 867 7.59 -12.93 -40.15
C GLU A 867 8.38 -12.11 -39.11
N VAL A 868 7.66 -11.25 -38.38
CA VAL A 868 8.16 -10.56 -37.17
C VAL A 868 7.23 -10.86 -36.00
N ASN A 869 7.78 -11.35 -34.88
CA ASN A 869 7.04 -11.75 -33.68
C ASN A 869 7.57 -11.05 -32.43
N THR A 870 6.73 -10.71 -31.44
CA THR A 870 7.16 -10.06 -30.18
C THR A 870 7.57 -11.00 -29.05
N TYR A 871 7.61 -12.31 -29.31
CA TYR A 871 8.01 -13.31 -28.32
C TYR A 871 8.94 -14.35 -28.98
N PRO A 872 10.22 -14.01 -29.22
CA PRO A 872 11.16 -14.82 -30.03
C PRO A 872 11.43 -16.24 -29.52
N GLY A 873 11.08 -16.55 -28.26
CA GLY A 873 11.54 -17.75 -27.56
C GLY A 873 13.06 -17.72 -27.29
N MET A 874 13.57 -18.69 -26.53
CA MET A 874 14.99 -18.74 -26.14
C MET A 874 15.72 -20.01 -26.61
N LYS A 875 15.01 -21.00 -27.16
CA LYS A 875 15.53 -22.37 -27.34
C LYS A 875 16.75 -22.48 -28.26
N GLY A 876 16.80 -21.70 -29.34
CA GLY A 876 17.88 -21.79 -30.33
C GLY A 876 19.21 -21.18 -29.89
N ASN A 877 19.20 -20.32 -28.88
CA ASN A 877 20.39 -19.61 -28.41
C ASN A 877 20.26 -19.19 -26.94
N MET A 878 20.02 -20.18 -26.08
CA MET A 878 19.52 -19.95 -24.72
C MET A 878 20.45 -19.10 -23.87
N ASP A 879 21.75 -19.39 -23.85
CA ASP A 879 22.69 -18.70 -22.97
C ASP A 879 22.90 -17.23 -23.39
N GLN A 880 23.02 -16.94 -24.68
CA GLN A 880 23.15 -15.56 -25.15
C GLN A 880 21.88 -14.76 -24.87
N VAL A 881 20.71 -15.33 -25.18
CA VAL A 881 19.41 -14.65 -24.98
C VAL A 881 19.13 -14.39 -23.51
N VAL A 882 19.43 -15.34 -22.63
CA VAL A 882 19.29 -15.16 -21.17
C VAL A 882 20.18 -14.02 -20.69
N ASN A 883 21.44 -13.95 -21.14
CA ASN A 883 22.32 -12.84 -20.79
C ASN A 883 21.81 -11.48 -21.28
N LEU A 884 21.32 -11.39 -22.52
CA LEU A 884 20.73 -10.16 -23.07
C LEU A 884 19.51 -9.70 -22.26
N LYS A 885 18.61 -10.63 -21.93
CA LYS A 885 17.42 -10.35 -21.11
C LYS A 885 17.81 -9.89 -19.70
N VAL A 886 18.73 -10.58 -19.04
CA VAL A 886 19.16 -10.23 -17.68
C VAL A 886 19.86 -8.88 -17.65
N ASN A 887 20.69 -8.54 -18.63
CA ASN A 887 21.27 -7.20 -18.76
C ASN A 887 20.18 -6.12 -18.80
N TYR A 888 19.14 -6.34 -19.61
CA TYR A 888 18.03 -5.40 -19.72
C TYR A 888 17.23 -5.29 -18.43
N TYR A 889 16.94 -6.41 -17.75
CA TYR A 889 16.26 -6.37 -16.46
C TYR A 889 17.08 -5.63 -15.39
N GLN A 890 18.40 -5.81 -15.37
CA GLN A 890 19.29 -5.09 -14.46
C GLN A 890 19.21 -3.58 -14.69
N ASP A 891 19.22 -3.14 -15.95
CA ASP A 891 19.06 -1.72 -16.29
C ASP A 891 17.69 -1.18 -15.85
N LEU A 892 16.60 -1.89 -16.16
CA LEU A 892 15.24 -1.51 -15.73
C LEU A 892 15.12 -1.39 -14.20
N LEU A 893 15.69 -2.34 -13.46
CA LEU A 893 15.63 -2.39 -12.01
C LEU A 893 16.58 -1.37 -11.35
N SER A 894 17.67 -0.97 -12.02
CA SER A 894 18.60 0.05 -11.50
C SER A 894 17.92 1.41 -11.31
N GLU A 895 16.92 1.73 -12.12
CA GLU A 895 16.11 2.94 -11.99
C GLU A 895 15.42 3.02 -10.63
N LEU A 896 14.89 1.89 -10.15
CA LEU A 896 14.17 1.83 -8.88
C LEU A 896 15.10 2.13 -7.70
N ARG A 897 16.39 1.84 -7.84
CA ARG A 897 17.41 2.14 -6.83
C ARG A 897 17.81 3.62 -6.78
N HIS A 898 17.50 4.38 -7.83
CA HIS A 898 17.77 5.83 -7.89
C HIS A 898 16.58 6.69 -7.45
N PHE A 899 15.41 6.09 -7.28
CA PHE A 899 14.22 6.72 -6.69
C PHE A 899 14.03 6.39 -5.19
N GLU A 900 14.93 5.60 -4.59
CA GLU A 900 14.95 5.23 -3.17
C GLU A 900 15.93 6.07 -2.31
N ILE A 901 16.41 7.22 -2.81
CA ILE A 901 17.27 8.17 -2.06
C ILE A 901 16.56 9.51 -1.85
#